data_AF-A0A852SUF3-F1
#
_entry.id   AF-A0A852SUF3-F1
#
_cell.length_a   1.000
_cell.length_b   1.000
_cell.length_c   1.000
_cell.angle_alpha   90.00
_cell.angle_beta   90.00
_cell.angle_gamma   90.00
#
_symmetry.space_group_name_H-M   'P 1'
#
loop_
_entity.id
_entity.type
_entity.pdbx_description
1 polymer ?
#
loop_
_entity_poly.entity_id
_entity_poly.type
_entity_poly.pdbx_seq_one_letter_code
_entity_poly.pdbx_strand_id
1 'polypeptide(L)'
;MRKITIGGVKRRTGRAMLKVGDKLAESPAPAAPDDFPAGFSSWAYNRSSRLKALYPGEWKKQFVAEPATSRVAVVVHVFYTDLVAQILQSLEALPVQFDLIVTNASGEPLSLDTSRLTNVDRVQVLDIANHGRDILPLVSVVNAGLLDPYELVFKVHTKKSAWREAHGELAGSGDEWRESFFSELAGSVETVTRVLNEFASDPALGILTSTGNVLGPEFWGGDREIVGSLLRRIQMDRDEDRLRFAAGSIYWVRGFLLQGLRAFELQATDFEEEAGQVDATTAHAIERILGIVAGEAGYDVRDASTLTATADGTAFERFRADAVVQPRARVIPFYLPQFHTFPENDEWWEKGFTEWSNVAAGTPLYPGHIQPLLPSELGFYDLRTPGVRDAQYELATAAGLEGFMYYYYWFAGKKLMDLPVEELVASDSDQPFCIMWANENWTRRWDGSEKNILIAQDYDRVSAKQFIHDVLHLITDPRYIRIDDKPVIAVYRITQIPDHVEVVAHWRRVAEEAGLPGLHLVTVDVGTSMQGVEGSLAEHGLDAYLEFAPHNMFWQSLPRDHRGLDERFQGNLLSYPAMAEKAEERLNTTPPAHRYPGVMVNFDNTARRQWQPDMWYGSNPFTFRRWLNTTVSSVAERPRDERVVFVNAWNEWAEGAVLEPSQRYGRTYLLAVRDVLHR
;
A
#
# COMPACT_ATOMS: atom_id res chain seq x y z
N MET A 1 4.13 50.49 46.25
CA MET A 1 3.53 49.22 45.81
C MET A 1 2.43 49.50 44.81
N ARG A 2 2.64 49.22 43.51
CA ARG A 2 1.58 49.35 42.48
C ARG A 2 0.72 48.09 42.50
N LYS A 3 -0.59 48.25 42.75
CA LYS A 3 -1.61 47.19 42.72
C LYS A 3 -1.65 46.56 41.32
N ILE A 4 -1.32 45.26 41.25
CA ILE A 4 -1.53 44.44 40.06
C ILE A 4 -3.05 44.16 39.99
N THR A 5 -3.71 44.68 38.96
CA THR A 5 -5.13 44.42 38.72
C THR A 5 -5.33 43.05 38.06
N ILE A 6 -6.44 42.38 38.38
CA ILE A 6 -6.82 41.05 37.88
C ILE A 6 -6.84 41.01 36.32
N GLY A 7 -7.13 42.14 35.66
CA GLY A 7 -7.06 42.27 34.20
C GLY A 7 -5.63 42.20 33.62
N GLY A 8 -4.61 42.63 34.38
CA GLY A 8 -3.20 42.51 33.99
C GLY A 8 -2.68 41.08 34.08
N VAL A 9 -3.21 40.29 35.01
CA VAL A 9 -2.89 38.85 35.15
C VAL A 9 -3.57 38.03 34.05
N LYS A 10 -4.82 38.34 33.67
CA LYS A 10 -5.52 37.68 32.54
C LYS A 10 -4.87 37.96 31.18
N ARG A 11 -4.34 39.17 30.93
CA ARG A 11 -3.56 39.46 29.70
C ARG A 11 -2.19 38.77 29.67
N ARG A 12 -1.53 38.61 30.82
CA ARG A 12 -0.23 37.90 30.91
C ARG A 12 -0.39 36.38 30.81
N THR A 13 -1.44 35.81 31.39
CA THR A 13 -1.77 34.38 31.27
C THR A 13 -2.33 34.04 29.90
N GLY A 14 -3.14 34.90 29.28
CA GLY A 14 -3.59 34.74 27.89
C GLY A 14 -2.42 34.78 26.88
N ARG A 15 -1.44 35.69 27.05
CA ARG A 15 -0.23 35.70 26.23
C ARG A 15 0.75 34.55 26.54
N ALA A 16 0.75 34.02 27.76
CA ALA A 16 1.56 32.85 28.11
C ALA A 16 0.93 31.56 27.58
N MET A 17 -0.40 31.42 27.61
CA MET A 17 -1.11 30.30 26.99
C MET A 17 -1.10 30.38 25.46
N LEU A 18 -1.14 31.58 24.87
CA LEU A 18 -0.88 31.75 23.43
C LEU A 18 0.57 31.38 23.09
N LYS A 19 1.57 31.77 23.88
CA LYS A 19 2.98 31.34 23.64
C LYS A 19 3.23 29.85 23.90
N VAL A 20 2.45 29.20 24.76
CA VAL A 20 2.50 27.75 24.99
C VAL A 20 1.75 27.02 23.88
N GLY A 21 0.64 27.59 23.38
CA GLY A 21 -0.08 27.13 22.18
C GLY A 21 0.73 27.26 20.90
N ASP A 22 1.44 28.38 20.72
CA ASP A 22 2.35 28.62 19.59
C ASP A 22 3.51 27.61 19.61
N LYS A 23 4.04 27.26 20.80
CA LYS A 23 5.03 26.19 20.96
C LYS A 23 4.47 24.76 20.81
N LEU A 24 3.16 24.58 20.94
CA LEU A 24 2.53 23.26 20.82
C LEU A 24 2.28 22.87 19.36
N ALA A 25 2.33 23.83 18.42
CA ALA A 25 1.99 23.64 17.01
C ALA A 25 3.09 24.08 16.01
N GLU A 26 4.24 24.57 16.47
CA GLU A 26 5.35 24.86 15.56
C GLU A 26 5.95 23.54 15.02
N SER A 27 5.86 23.34 13.70
CA SER A 27 6.60 22.28 13.01
C SER A 27 8.10 22.43 13.29
N PRO A 28 8.87 21.33 13.29
CA PRO A 28 10.32 21.40 13.48
C PRO A 28 10.93 22.50 12.60
N ALA A 29 11.87 23.28 13.14
CA ALA A 29 12.56 24.30 12.37
C ALA A 29 13.17 23.64 11.10
N PRO A 30 13.01 24.24 9.91
CA PRO A 30 13.54 23.66 8.69
C PRO A 30 15.04 23.42 8.83
N ALA A 31 15.50 22.23 8.47
CA ALA A 31 16.91 21.98 8.29
C ALA A 31 17.46 22.88 7.17
N ALA A 32 18.78 23.08 7.13
CA ALA A 32 19.39 23.76 5.99
C ALA A 32 18.94 23.06 4.69
N PRO A 33 18.53 23.82 3.65
CA PRO A 33 18.09 23.23 2.40
C PRO A 33 19.21 22.37 1.82
N ASP A 34 18.85 21.19 1.33
CA ASP A 34 19.80 20.33 0.63
C ASP A 34 20.27 21.04 -0.65
N ASP A 35 21.50 20.79 -1.12
CA ASP A 35 22.11 21.51 -2.26
C ASP A 35 21.51 21.12 -3.64
N PHE A 36 20.42 20.34 -3.65
CA PHE A 36 19.76 19.85 -4.86
C PHE A 36 18.23 19.93 -4.73
N PRO A 37 17.49 20.01 -5.86
CA PRO A 37 16.06 20.31 -5.83
C PRO A 37 15.21 19.25 -5.11
N ALA A 38 15.55 17.97 -5.26
CA ALA A 38 14.86 16.84 -4.64
C ALA A 38 15.17 16.62 -3.13
N GLY A 39 15.66 17.65 -2.44
CA GLY A 39 16.02 17.58 -1.01
C GLY A 39 14.91 17.08 -0.09
N PHE A 40 15.27 16.22 0.88
CA PHE A 40 14.35 15.73 1.91
C PHE A 40 13.86 16.86 2.81
N SER A 41 14.76 17.78 3.18
CA SER A 41 14.45 18.90 4.07
C SER A 41 13.40 19.83 3.45
N SER A 42 13.56 20.13 2.16
CA SER A 42 12.59 20.92 1.38
C SER A 42 11.25 20.20 1.26
N TRP A 43 11.26 18.90 0.94
CA TRP A 43 10.03 18.10 0.85
C TRP A 43 9.28 18.06 2.19
N ALA A 44 9.98 17.74 3.28
CA ALA A 44 9.39 17.62 4.61
C ALA A 44 8.77 18.95 5.07
N TYR A 45 9.42 20.08 4.78
CA TYR A 45 8.89 21.41 5.07
C TYR A 45 7.68 21.77 4.18
N ASN A 46 7.76 21.52 2.87
CA ASN A 46 6.70 21.88 1.94
C ASN A 46 5.42 21.07 2.15
N ARG A 47 5.52 19.85 2.70
CA ARG A 47 4.37 18.98 2.98
C ARG A 47 3.45 19.52 4.08
N SER A 48 3.95 20.36 4.98
CA SER A 48 3.08 21.08 5.94
C SER A 48 2.27 22.20 5.28
N SER A 49 2.42 22.42 3.96
CA SER A 49 1.69 23.41 3.17
C SER A 49 0.71 22.75 2.20
N ARG A 50 -0.30 23.52 1.77
CA ARG A 50 -1.46 23.14 0.93
C ARG A 50 -1.20 22.03 -0.10
N LEU A 51 -2.16 21.10 -0.24
CA LEU A 51 -2.20 20.05 -1.27
C LEU A 51 -2.00 20.61 -2.68
N LYS A 52 -1.04 20.05 -3.42
CA LYS A 52 -0.74 20.37 -4.82
C LYS A 52 -0.95 19.14 -5.69
N ALA A 53 -1.43 19.35 -6.92
CA ALA A 53 -1.44 18.29 -7.92
C ALA A 53 0.03 17.94 -8.29
N LEU A 54 0.33 16.65 -8.38
CA LEU A 54 1.67 16.14 -8.66
C LEU A 54 1.95 15.92 -10.17
N TYR A 55 1.05 16.41 -11.03
CA TYR A 55 1.11 16.29 -12.48
C TYR A 55 0.71 17.62 -13.15
N PRO A 56 1.07 17.85 -14.44
CA PRO A 56 0.75 19.09 -15.16
C PRO A 56 -0.74 19.43 -15.14
N GLY A 57 -1.06 20.68 -14.78
CA GLY A 57 -2.45 21.13 -14.64
C GLY A 57 -3.27 21.07 -15.94
N GLU A 58 -2.60 21.13 -17.09
CA GLU A 58 -3.22 21.03 -18.42
C GLU A 58 -3.78 19.64 -18.72
N TRP A 59 -3.22 18.59 -18.11
CA TRP A 59 -3.72 17.23 -18.26
C TRP A 59 -5.10 17.07 -17.62
N LYS A 60 -5.50 17.95 -16.68
CA LYS A 60 -6.74 17.86 -15.86
C LYS A 60 -8.04 17.64 -16.67
N LYS A 61 -8.05 17.97 -17.96
CA LYS A 61 -9.20 17.80 -18.86
C LYS A 61 -9.17 16.53 -19.71
N GLN A 62 -8.05 15.80 -19.74
CA GLN A 62 -7.85 14.57 -20.52
C GLN A 62 -8.16 13.30 -19.70
N PHE A 63 -8.61 13.44 -18.45
CA PHE A 63 -8.79 12.39 -17.44
C PHE A 63 -10.15 11.66 -17.47
N VAL A 64 -10.82 11.54 -18.61
CA VAL A 64 -11.98 10.62 -18.64
C VAL A 64 -11.41 9.20 -18.65
N ALA A 65 -11.24 8.65 -17.45
CA ALA A 65 -10.81 7.29 -17.22
C ALA A 65 -11.92 6.33 -17.66
N GLU A 66 -12.00 6.08 -18.96
CA GLU A 66 -12.62 4.83 -19.40
C GLU A 66 -11.78 3.67 -18.84
N PRO A 67 -12.40 2.58 -18.35
CA PRO A 67 -11.67 1.43 -17.81
C PRO A 67 -10.63 0.94 -18.82
N ALA A 68 -9.43 0.62 -18.36
CA ALA A 68 -8.47 -0.03 -19.24
C ALA A 68 -9.03 -1.38 -19.69
N THR A 69 -8.86 -1.68 -20.96
CA THR A 69 -9.21 -2.96 -21.59
C THR A 69 -8.01 -3.90 -21.60
N SER A 70 -6.79 -3.34 -21.53
CA SER A 70 -5.53 -4.06 -21.62
C SER A 70 -4.85 -4.23 -20.27
N ARG A 71 -4.11 -5.34 -20.09
CA ARG A 71 -3.24 -5.58 -18.92
C ARG A 71 -1.82 -5.02 -19.10
N VAL A 72 -1.45 -4.72 -20.35
CA VAL A 72 -0.13 -4.22 -20.74
C VAL A 72 -0.26 -2.78 -21.25
N ALA A 73 0.67 -1.93 -20.82
CA ALA A 73 0.86 -0.62 -21.43
C ALA A 73 2.24 -0.47 -22.05
N VAL A 74 2.33 0.36 -23.08
CA VAL A 74 3.59 0.86 -23.62
C VAL A 74 3.67 2.35 -23.36
N VAL A 75 4.72 2.79 -22.66
CA VAL A 75 4.99 4.20 -22.39
C VAL A 75 6.14 4.66 -23.27
N VAL A 76 5.87 5.58 -24.18
CA VAL A 76 6.87 6.17 -25.09
C VAL A 76 7.10 7.63 -24.74
N HIS A 77 8.31 7.98 -24.34
CA HIS A 77 8.71 9.38 -24.23
C HIS A 77 9.34 9.88 -25.53
N VAL A 78 8.78 10.94 -26.11
CA VAL A 78 9.19 11.49 -27.40
C VAL A 78 9.80 12.88 -27.22
N PHE A 79 11.07 12.99 -27.57
CA PHE A 79 11.81 14.23 -27.78
C PHE A 79 12.27 14.35 -29.24
N TYR A 80 12.77 13.26 -29.83
CA TYR A 80 13.17 13.18 -31.24
C TYR A 80 12.08 12.51 -32.09
N THR A 81 11.28 13.33 -32.79
CA THR A 81 10.13 12.86 -33.57
C THR A 81 10.49 11.95 -34.74
N ASP A 82 11.70 12.06 -35.29
CA ASP A 82 12.18 11.25 -36.42
C ASP A 82 12.37 9.76 -36.06
N LEU A 83 12.48 9.44 -34.77
CA LEU A 83 12.64 8.06 -34.29
C LEU A 83 11.31 7.35 -34.01
N VAL A 84 10.20 8.08 -34.01
CA VAL A 84 8.89 7.54 -33.62
C VAL A 84 8.45 6.39 -34.54
N ALA A 85 8.68 6.51 -35.84
CA ALA A 85 8.31 5.48 -36.81
C ALA A 85 9.00 4.12 -36.52
N GLN A 86 10.29 4.14 -36.13
CA GLN A 86 11.04 2.93 -35.76
C GLN A 86 10.47 2.29 -34.48
N ILE A 87 10.09 3.10 -33.50
CA ILE A 87 9.47 2.61 -32.27
C ILE A 87 8.14 1.94 -32.59
N LEU A 88 7.25 2.62 -33.32
CA LEU A 88 5.95 2.07 -33.71
C LEU A 88 6.11 0.75 -34.50
N GLN A 89 7.09 0.67 -35.40
CA GLN A 89 7.38 -0.57 -36.12
C GLN A 89 7.76 -1.72 -35.16
N SER A 90 8.53 -1.44 -34.11
CA SER A 90 8.88 -2.45 -33.10
C SER A 90 7.67 -2.89 -32.28
N LEU A 91 6.71 -2.00 -32.04
CA LEU A 91 5.49 -2.32 -31.30
C LEU A 91 4.51 -3.23 -32.07
N GLU A 92 4.69 -3.39 -33.39
CA GLU A 92 3.96 -4.41 -34.18
C GLU A 92 4.24 -5.83 -33.67
N ALA A 93 5.33 -6.04 -32.93
CA ALA A 93 5.72 -7.33 -32.38
C ALA A 93 4.94 -7.76 -31.13
N LEU A 94 4.15 -6.88 -30.49
CA LEU A 94 3.43 -7.24 -29.27
C LEU A 94 2.29 -8.24 -29.58
N PRO A 95 2.29 -9.44 -28.98
CA PRO A 95 1.32 -10.49 -29.28
C PRO A 95 0.00 -10.38 -28.47
N VAL A 96 -0.12 -9.38 -27.60
CA VAL A 96 -1.27 -9.15 -26.72
C VAL A 96 -1.76 -7.71 -26.88
N GLN A 97 -3.04 -7.48 -26.52
CA GLN A 97 -3.61 -6.15 -26.51
C GLN A 97 -2.85 -5.22 -25.56
N PHE A 98 -2.59 -3.99 -25.98
CA PHE A 98 -1.91 -3.00 -25.17
C PHE A 98 -2.43 -1.59 -25.39
N ASP A 99 -2.27 -0.74 -24.38
CA ASP A 99 -2.52 0.68 -24.47
C ASP A 99 -1.21 1.45 -24.65
N LEU A 100 -1.21 2.44 -25.55
CA LEU A 100 -0.06 3.26 -25.90
C LEU A 100 -0.20 4.65 -25.27
N ILE A 101 0.68 4.96 -24.32
CA ILE A 101 0.77 6.26 -23.67
C ILE A 101 2.05 6.96 -24.14
N VAL A 102 1.90 8.12 -24.77
CA VAL A 102 2.99 8.88 -25.36
C VAL A 102 3.11 10.22 -24.68
N THR A 103 4.24 10.50 -24.04
CA THR A 103 4.55 11.85 -23.57
C THR A 103 5.36 12.58 -24.63
N ASN A 104 4.86 13.71 -25.14
CA ASN A 104 5.47 14.49 -26.19
C ASN A 104 6.15 15.74 -25.61
N ALA A 105 7.49 15.72 -25.61
CA ALA A 105 8.35 16.83 -25.18
C ALA A 105 9.09 17.49 -26.36
N SER A 106 8.71 17.18 -27.61
CA SER A 106 9.37 17.72 -28.80
C SER A 106 9.09 19.21 -29.04
N GLY A 107 8.06 19.78 -28.41
CA GLY A 107 7.60 21.15 -28.62
C GLY A 107 6.74 21.36 -29.87
N GLU A 108 6.52 20.31 -30.68
CA GLU A 108 5.70 20.35 -31.89
C GLU A 108 4.55 19.33 -31.78
N PRO A 109 3.40 19.56 -32.47
CA PRO A 109 2.33 18.58 -32.52
C PRO A 109 2.80 17.23 -33.07
N LEU A 110 2.50 16.15 -32.36
CA LEU A 110 2.89 14.79 -32.72
C LEU A 110 1.72 14.04 -33.38
N SER A 111 1.94 13.52 -34.59
CA SER A 111 1.02 12.60 -35.26
C SER A 111 1.62 11.20 -35.27
N LEU A 112 0.82 10.20 -34.88
CA LEU A 112 1.23 8.80 -34.81
C LEU A 112 0.47 8.00 -35.86
N ASP A 113 1.19 7.31 -36.74
CA ASP A 113 0.59 6.31 -37.63
C ASP A 113 0.53 4.95 -36.92
N THR A 114 -0.60 4.68 -36.29
CA THR A 114 -0.85 3.42 -35.56
C THR A 114 -1.58 2.38 -36.41
N SER A 115 -1.76 2.61 -37.72
CA SER A 115 -2.55 1.74 -38.60
C SER A 115 -2.03 0.30 -38.68
N ARG A 116 -0.74 0.09 -38.42
CA ARG A 116 -0.08 -1.23 -38.40
C ARG A 116 -0.10 -1.92 -37.03
N LEU A 117 -0.46 -1.21 -35.97
CA LEU A 117 -0.51 -1.75 -34.61
C LEU A 117 -1.82 -2.50 -34.40
N THR A 118 -1.89 -3.75 -34.85
CA THR A 118 -3.13 -4.55 -34.79
C THR A 118 -3.66 -4.81 -33.38
N ASN A 119 -2.78 -4.77 -32.36
CA ASN A 119 -3.11 -5.04 -30.96
C ASN A 119 -3.16 -3.77 -30.09
N VAL A 120 -3.01 -2.57 -30.66
CA VAL A 120 -3.20 -1.34 -29.87
C VAL A 120 -4.69 -1.11 -29.66
N ASP A 121 -5.11 -0.89 -28.42
CA ASP A 121 -6.51 -0.55 -28.12
C ASP A 121 -6.68 0.97 -28.01
N ARG A 122 -5.91 1.58 -27.11
CA ARG A 122 -5.98 3.02 -26.86
C ARG A 122 -4.64 3.69 -27.14
N VAL A 123 -4.71 4.91 -27.66
CA VAL A 123 -3.56 5.77 -27.89
C VAL A 123 -3.82 7.11 -27.22
N GLN A 124 -2.95 7.49 -26.29
CA GLN A 124 -3.02 8.77 -25.62
C GLN A 124 -1.71 9.53 -25.81
N VAL A 125 -1.79 10.74 -26.33
CA VAL A 125 -0.66 11.66 -26.47
C VAL A 125 -0.81 12.78 -25.46
N LEU A 126 0.21 12.96 -24.63
CA LEU A 126 0.26 13.93 -23.55
C LEU A 126 1.42 14.90 -23.82
N ASP A 127 1.11 16.12 -24.21
CA ASP A 127 2.12 17.15 -24.34
C ASP A 127 2.68 17.52 -22.96
N ILE A 128 3.99 17.71 -22.90
CA ILE A 128 4.72 18.06 -21.67
C ILE A 128 5.97 18.88 -21.99
N ALA A 129 6.40 19.71 -21.06
CA ALA A 129 7.66 20.43 -21.19
C ALA A 129 8.86 19.45 -21.22
N ASN A 130 9.89 19.80 -21.99
CA ASN A 130 11.17 19.10 -21.97
C ASN A 130 11.94 19.42 -20.68
N HIS A 131 11.66 18.68 -19.62
CA HIS A 131 12.25 18.85 -18.29
C HIS A 131 12.29 17.51 -17.56
N GLY A 132 13.39 17.24 -16.84
CA GLY A 132 13.62 15.97 -16.15
C GLY A 132 13.76 14.78 -17.10
N ARG A 133 14.18 15.06 -18.35
CA ARG A 133 14.33 14.11 -19.46
C ARG A 133 13.09 13.23 -19.64
N ASP A 134 13.26 11.92 -19.77
CA ASP A 134 12.18 10.94 -19.88
C ASP A 134 11.57 10.53 -18.52
N ILE A 135 12.19 10.92 -17.40
CA ILE A 135 11.83 10.47 -16.05
C ILE A 135 10.74 11.33 -15.43
N LEU A 136 10.83 12.67 -15.46
CA LEU A 136 9.76 13.53 -14.95
C LEU A 136 8.43 13.32 -15.72
N PRO A 137 8.44 13.16 -17.07
CA PRO A 137 7.24 12.77 -17.80
C PRO A 137 6.66 11.43 -17.34
N LEU A 138 7.50 10.40 -17.14
CA LEU A 138 7.05 9.12 -16.60
C LEU A 138 6.44 9.26 -15.20
N VAL A 139 7.10 9.99 -14.30
CA VAL A 139 6.60 10.31 -12.96
C VAL A 139 5.26 11.05 -13.04
N SER A 140 5.10 11.95 -14.00
CA SER A 140 3.84 12.67 -14.22
C SER A 140 2.71 11.72 -14.64
N VAL A 141 2.99 10.75 -15.53
CA VAL A 141 2.03 9.71 -15.93
C VAL A 141 1.64 8.82 -14.74
N VAL A 142 2.61 8.46 -13.89
CA VAL A 142 2.37 7.72 -12.62
C VAL A 142 1.50 8.53 -11.68
N ASN A 143 1.83 9.80 -11.44
CA ASN A 143 1.10 10.68 -10.53
C ASN A 143 -0.32 10.99 -11.01
N ALA A 144 -0.54 10.93 -12.33
CA ALA A 144 -1.83 11.05 -12.97
C ALA A 144 -2.71 9.79 -12.80
N GLY A 145 -2.17 8.67 -12.31
CA GLY A 145 -2.91 7.42 -12.17
C GLY A 145 -3.10 6.66 -13.48
N LEU A 146 -2.47 7.12 -14.57
CA LEU A 146 -2.65 6.53 -15.89
C LEU A 146 -2.05 5.14 -15.99
N LEU A 147 -1.07 4.79 -15.15
CA LEU A 147 -0.50 3.44 -15.10
C LEU A 147 -1.20 2.50 -14.12
N ASP A 148 -2.13 3.00 -13.29
CA ASP A 148 -2.75 2.21 -12.23
C ASP A 148 -3.44 0.94 -12.75
N PRO A 149 -4.07 0.90 -13.95
CA PRO A 149 -4.71 -0.33 -14.43
C PRO A 149 -3.77 -1.47 -14.85
N TYR A 150 -2.51 -1.19 -15.20
CA TYR A 150 -1.67 -2.17 -15.89
C TYR A 150 -0.83 -3.05 -14.95
N GLU A 151 -0.66 -4.31 -15.34
CA GLU A 151 0.19 -5.31 -14.68
C GLU A 151 1.63 -5.24 -15.17
N LEU A 152 1.83 -4.96 -16.46
CA LEU A 152 3.13 -4.82 -17.10
C LEU A 152 3.19 -3.53 -17.92
N VAL A 153 4.37 -2.92 -17.92
CA VAL A 153 4.66 -1.73 -18.71
C VAL A 153 5.94 -1.94 -19.51
N PHE A 154 5.90 -1.69 -20.81
CA PHE A 154 7.09 -1.53 -21.63
C PHE A 154 7.41 -0.04 -21.76
N LYS A 155 8.51 0.40 -21.16
CA LYS A 155 8.93 1.80 -21.16
C LYS A 155 10.04 1.98 -22.18
N VAL A 156 9.84 2.91 -23.11
CA VAL A 156 10.81 3.29 -24.15
C VAL A 156 10.87 4.81 -24.32
N HIS A 157 11.91 5.30 -24.97
CA HIS A 157 12.03 6.73 -25.30
C HIS A 157 12.88 6.96 -26.53
N THR A 158 12.69 8.12 -27.16
CA THR A 158 13.50 8.55 -28.29
C THR A 158 14.79 9.19 -27.75
N LYS A 159 15.93 8.49 -27.85
CA LYS A 159 17.24 9.04 -27.53
C LYS A 159 18.17 8.98 -28.74
N LYS A 160 18.87 10.09 -28.97
CA LYS A 160 20.07 10.17 -29.81
C LYS A 160 21.28 10.35 -28.90
N SER A 161 22.36 9.67 -29.19
CA SER A 161 23.56 9.66 -28.35
C SER A 161 24.62 10.63 -28.88
N ALA A 162 24.35 11.93 -28.85
CA ALA A 162 25.32 12.95 -29.30
C ALA A 162 26.66 12.88 -28.53
N TRP A 163 26.65 12.41 -27.27
CA TRP A 163 27.86 12.26 -26.44
C TRP A 163 28.77 11.10 -26.89
N ARG A 164 28.20 9.96 -27.31
CA ARG A 164 28.99 8.82 -27.82
C ARG A 164 29.53 9.07 -29.23
N GLU A 165 28.81 9.84 -30.04
CA GLU A 165 29.32 10.33 -31.33
C GLU A 165 30.56 11.23 -31.18
N ALA A 166 30.67 11.94 -30.04
CA ALA A 166 31.81 12.79 -29.72
C ALA A 166 32.99 12.09 -28.99
N HIS A 167 32.81 10.85 -28.53
CA HIS A 167 33.83 10.09 -27.76
C HIS A 167 34.06 8.70 -28.38
N GLY A 168 34.85 8.66 -29.46
CA GLY A 168 35.16 7.46 -30.25
C GLY A 168 36.01 6.36 -29.58
N GLU A 169 36.24 6.45 -28.26
CA GLU A 169 36.96 5.45 -27.47
C GLU A 169 36.02 4.38 -26.87
N LEU A 170 34.70 4.61 -26.89
CA LEU A 170 33.69 3.61 -26.52
C LEU A 170 33.33 2.76 -27.74
N ALA A 171 33.30 1.43 -27.59
CA ALA A 171 32.92 0.54 -28.67
C ALA A 171 31.42 0.70 -29.01
N GLY A 172 31.13 1.02 -30.27
CA GLY A 172 29.80 1.11 -30.87
C GLY A 172 29.20 2.52 -30.90
N SER A 173 28.44 2.84 -31.96
CA SER A 173 27.65 4.08 -32.01
C SER A 173 26.46 3.98 -31.03
N GLY A 174 25.92 5.09 -30.55
CA GLY A 174 24.72 4.95 -29.69
C GLY A 174 23.42 4.73 -30.47
N ASP A 175 23.44 4.80 -31.81
CA ASP A 175 22.42 4.17 -32.65
C ASP A 175 22.47 2.65 -32.54
N GLU A 176 23.66 2.02 -32.61
CA GLU A 176 23.85 0.57 -32.38
C GLU A 176 23.44 0.16 -30.96
N TRP A 177 23.73 1.00 -29.96
CA TRP A 177 23.28 0.78 -28.58
C TRP A 177 21.75 0.82 -28.47
N ARG A 178 21.07 1.80 -29.08
CA ARG A 178 19.59 1.85 -29.11
C ARG A 178 19.00 0.65 -29.86
N GLU A 179 19.57 0.30 -31.00
CA GLU A 179 19.14 -0.87 -31.79
C GLU A 179 19.25 -2.17 -31.00
N SER A 180 20.26 -2.30 -30.12
CA SER A 180 20.36 -3.46 -29.22
C SER A 180 19.13 -3.61 -28.31
N PHE A 181 18.65 -2.53 -27.68
CA PHE A 181 17.46 -2.59 -26.82
C PHE A 181 16.22 -3.03 -27.60
N PHE A 182 15.98 -2.44 -28.76
CA PHE A 182 14.83 -2.82 -29.56
C PHE A 182 14.95 -4.27 -30.02
N SER A 183 16.11 -4.71 -30.50
CA SER A 183 16.30 -6.10 -30.95
C SER A 183 16.05 -7.13 -29.84
N GLU A 184 16.49 -6.84 -28.60
CA GLU A 184 16.43 -7.77 -27.46
C GLU A 184 15.12 -7.73 -26.70
N LEU A 185 14.38 -6.61 -26.73
CA LEU A 185 13.15 -6.41 -25.94
C LEU A 185 11.87 -6.35 -26.79
N ALA A 186 11.96 -5.97 -28.06
CA ALA A 186 10.82 -5.76 -28.96
C ALA A 186 11.12 -6.05 -30.45
N GLY A 187 12.18 -6.81 -30.75
CA GLY A 187 12.70 -6.93 -32.12
C GLY A 187 11.89 -7.88 -33.02
N SER A 188 11.12 -8.77 -32.41
CA SER A 188 10.27 -9.74 -33.10
C SER A 188 9.16 -10.24 -32.18
N VAL A 189 8.11 -10.83 -32.76
CA VAL A 189 7.03 -11.46 -31.98
C VAL A 189 7.59 -12.56 -31.07
N GLU A 190 8.56 -13.34 -31.54
CA GLU A 190 9.22 -14.39 -30.74
C GLU A 190 9.95 -13.80 -29.53
N THR A 191 10.69 -12.70 -29.73
CA THR A 191 11.39 -11.98 -28.65
C THR A 191 10.42 -11.50 -27.59
N VAL A 192 9.35 -10.79 -27.98
CA VAL A 192 8.36 -10.26 -27.03
C VAL A 192 7.62 -11.39 -26.32
N THR A 193 7.25 -12.45 -27.05
CA THR A 193 6.61 -13.63 -26.47
C THR A 193 7.48 -14.27 -25.38
N ARG A 194 8.80 -14.40 -25.63
CA ARG A 194 9.74 -14.90 -24.62
C ARG A 194 9.81 -14.00 -23.39
N VAL A 195 9.88 -12.69 -23.58
CA VAL A 195 9.88 -11.72 -22.46
C VAL A 195 8.60 -11.86 -21.62
N LEU A 196 7.43 -11.88 -22.27
CA LEU A 196 6.16 -12.02 -21.57
C LEU A 196 6.02 -13.38 -20.89
N ASN A 197 6.49 -14.47 -21.49
CA ASN A 197 6.49 -15.80 -20.86
C ASN A 197 7.34 -15.81 -19.58
N GLU A 198 8.50 -15.14 -19.58
CA GLU A 198 9.34 -15.03 -18.39
C GLU A 198 8.60 -14.24 -17.27
N PHE A 199 7.98 -13.10 -17.59
CA PHE A 199 7.15 -12.38 -16.61
C PHE A 199 5.92 -13.18 -16.16
N ALA A 200 5.38 -14.05 -17.00
CA ALA A 200 4.25 -14.90 -16.63
C ALA A 200 4.66 -16.03 -15.68
N SER A 201 5.87 -16.58 -15.88
CA SER A 201 6.34 -17.81 -15.23
C SER A 201 7.19 -17.54 -13.98
N ASP A 202 7.98 -16.46 -13.99
CA ASP A 202 8.83 -16.07 -12.86
C ASP A 202 8.22 -14.88 -12.10
N PRO A 203 7.59 -15.13 -10.95
CA PRO A 203 6.98 -14.06 -10.15
C PRO A 203 8.02 -13.21 -9.40
N ALA A 204 9.31 -13.54 -9.43
CA ALA A 204 10.39 -12.71 -8.91
C ALA A 204 10.92 -11.71 -9.96
N LEU A 205 10.63 -11.87 -11.26
CA LEU A 205 11.06 -10.88 -12.26
C LEU A 205 10.27 -9.57 -12.12
N GLY A 206 10.99 -8.49 -11.78
CA GLY A 206 10.43 -7.14 -11.65
C GLY A 206 10.75 -6.23 -12.83
N ILE A 207 12.01 -6.22 -13.26
CA ILE A 207 12.51 -5.37 -14.35
C ILE A 207 13.38 -6.20 -15.28
N LEU A 208 13.16 -6.06 -16.58
CA LEU A 208 13.98 -6.67 -17.63
C LEU A 208 14.46 -5.60 -18.62
N THR A 209 15.77 -5.51 -18.81
CA THR A 209 16.41 -4.58 -19.75
C THR A 209 17.33 -5.30 -20.75
N SER A 210 17.99 -4.55 -21.64
CA SER A 210 18.94 -5.09 -22.62
C SER A 210 20.22 -5.58 -21.95
N THR A 211 20.86 -6.59 -22.55
CA THR A 211 22.07 -7.27 -22.07
C THR A 211 23.16 -6.27 -21.64
N GLY A 212 23.69 -6.44 -20.43
CA GLY A 212 24.77 -5.60 -19.91
C GLY A 212 24.35 -4.20 -19.43
N ASN A 213 23.04 -3.92 -19.35
CA ASN A 213 22.53 -2.64 -18.83
C ASN A 213 21.97 -2.75 -17.40
N VAL A 214 22.17 -3.88 -16.71
CA VAL A 214 21.99 -3.97 -15.27
C VAL A 214 23.30 -3.60 -14.58
N LEU A 215 23.30 -2.48 -13.86
CA LEU A 215 24.49 -1.89 -13.25
C LEU A 215 24.50 -2.03 -11.73
N GLY A 216 25.70 -2.10 -11.14
CA GLY A 216 25.94 -2.33 -9.72
C GLY A 216 26.39 -1.08 -8.91
N PRO A 217 26.87 -1.28 -7.67
CA PRO A 217 27.35 -0.23 -6.76
C PRO A 217 28.46 0.67 -7.32
N GLU A 218 29.26 0.19 -8.26
CA GLU A 218 30.30 0.95 -8.93
C GLU A 218 29.75 2.13 -9.77
N PHE A 219 28.43 2.17 -10.02
CA PHE A 219 27.73 3.20 -10.79
C PHE A 219 26.88 4.16 -9.93
N TRP A 220 27.18 4.32 -8.63
CA TRP A 220 26.53 5.33 -7.79
C TRP A 220 26.66 6.76 -8.35
N GLY A 221 27.83 7.12 -8.90
CA GLY A 221 28.09 8.46 -9.44
C GLY A 221 27.83 9.57 -8.41
N GLY A 222 27.41 10.74 -8.89
CA GLY A 222 27.02 11.88 -8.05
C GLY A 222 25.62 11.77 -7.42
N ASP A 223 24.86 10.71 -7.70
CA ASP A 223 23.45 10.59 -7.29
C ASP A 223 23.24 10.05 -5.87
N ARG A 224 24.32 9.63 -5.20
CA ARG A 224 24.28 8.99 -3.87
C ARG A 224 23.44 9.77 -2.87
N GLU A 225 23.72 11.06 -2.70
CA GLU A 225 23.03 11.93 -1.73
C GLU A 225 21.58 12.25 -2.13
N ILE A 226 21.30 12.39 -3.42
CA ILE A 226 19.95 12.58 -3.95
C ILE A 226 19.10 11.34 -3.65
N VAL A 227 19.63 10.13 -3.94
CA VAL A 227 18.95 8.86 -3.64
C VAL A 227 18.70 8.71 -2.15
N GLY A 228 19.69 9.02 -1.30
CA GLY A 228 19.50 8.99 0.16
C GLY A 228 18.37 9.90 0.62
N SER A 229 18.29 11.13 0.08
CA SER A 229 17.22 12.08 0.40
C SER A 229 15.83 11.60 -0.05
N LEU A 230 15.75 10.99 -1.22
CA LEU A 230 14.50 10.45 -1.75
C LEU A 230 14.03 9.22 -0.96
N LEU A 231 14.92 8.28 -0.62
CA LEU A 231 14.58 7.10 0.19
C LEU A 231 14.06 7.49 1.58
N ARG A 232 14.59 8.55 2.18
CA ARG A 232 14.07 9.09 3.45
C ARG A 232 12.61 9.54 3.36
N ARG A 233 12.11 9.96 2.19
CA ARG A 233 10.69 10.31 2.00
C ARG A 233 9.78 9.11 2.31
N ILE A 234 10.22 7.90 1.97
CA ILE A 234 9.51 6.64 2.25
C ILE A 234 10.09 5.86 3.45
N GLN A 235 10.85 6.55 4.32
CA GLN A 235 11.43 5.99 5.54
C GLN A 235 12.35 4.78 5.33
N MET A 236 12.99 4.71 4.15
CA MET A 236 14.01 3.72 3.84
C MET A 236 15.41 4.31 4.02
N ASP A 237 16.33 3.47 4.50
CA ASP A 237 17.75 3.77 4.55
C ASP A 237 18.43 3.31 3.25
N ARG A 238 19.48 4.01 2.83
CA ARG A 238 20.27 3.65 1.65
C ARG A 238 21.23 2.51 1.99
N ASP A 239 21.20 1.43 1.22
CA ASP A 239 22.22 0.38 1.26
C ASP A 239 23.17 0.56 0.06
N GLU A 240 24.44 0.82 0.36
CA GLU A 240 25.45 1.19 -0.63
C GLU A 240 25.91 0.00 -1.47
N ASP A 241 25.88 -1.20 -0.89
CA ASP A 241 26.48 -2.40 -1.47
C ASP A 241 25.46 -3.23 -2.27
N ARG A 242 24.16 -2.94 -2.10
CA ARG A 242 23.07 -3.66 -2.77
C ARG A 242 22.50 -2.95 -4.00
N LEU A 243 23.12 -1.86 -4.47
CA LEU A 243 22.63 -1.16 -5.66
C LEU A 243 22.63 -2.10 -6.87
N ARG A 244 21.46 -2.24 -7.49
CA ARG A 244 21.29 -2.93 -8.77
C ARG A 244 20.14 -2.28 -9.53
N PHE A 245 20.39 -1.74 -10.73
CA PHE A 245 19.37 -0.99 -11.47
C PHE A 245 19.53 -1.13 -12.99
N ALA A 246 18.43 -0.89 -13.72
CA ALA A 246 18.44 -0.87 -15.18
C ALA A 246 18.81 0.52 -15.69
N ALA A 247 19.95 0.64 -16.37
CA ALA A 247 20.45 1.91 -16.88
C ALA A 247 19.86 2.26 -18.26
N GLY A 248 19.67 3.55 -18.51
CA GLY A 248 19.24 4.06 -19.81
C GLY A 248 17.73 4.05 -20.02
N SER A 249 16.97 3.72 -18.98
CA SER A 249 15.52 3.80 -18.90
C SER A 249 14.77 3.16 -20.09
N ILE A 250 15.22 1.99 -20.58
CA ILE A 250 14.46 1.19 -21.54
C ILE A 250 14.32 -0.22 -20.99
N TYR A 251 13.10 -0.63 -20.66
CA TYR A 251 12.85 -1.89 -19.97
C TYR A 251 11.38 -2.32 -20.04
N TRP A 252 11.15 -3.62 -19.88
CA TRP A 252 9.89 -4.16 -19.40
C TRP A 252 9.88 -4.17 -17.87
N VAL A 253 8.75 -3.82 -17.25
CA VAL A 253 8.66 -3.69 -15.79
C VAL A 253 7.27 -4.05 -15.27
N ARG A 254 7.21 -4.62 -14.07
CA ARG A 254 5.97 -4.77 -13.30
C ARG A 254 5.36 -3.39 -13.04
N GLY A 255 4.09 -3.21 -13.40
CA GLY A 255 3.38 -1.95 -13.25
C GLY A 255 3.50 -1.38 -11.83
N PHE A 256 3.45 -2.25 -10.81
CA PHE A 256 3.60 -1.87 -9.40
C PHE A 256 4.86 -1.05 -9.10
N LEU A 257 6.01 -1.36 -9.72
CA LEU A 257 7.26 -0.64 -9.45
C LEU A 257 7.20 0.81 -9.95
N LEU A 258 6.57 1.04 -11.10
CA LEU A 258 6.34 2.39 -11.61
C LEU A 258 5.25 3.10 -10.81
N GLN A 259 4.11 2.43 -10.56
CA GLN A 259 3.00 2.96 -9.76
C GLN A 259 3.48 3.39 -8.36
N GLY A 260 4.42 2.63 -7.77
CA GLY A 260 5.05 2.91 -6.49
C GLY A 260 5.85 4.21 -6.44
N LEU A 261 6.30 4.76 -7.57
CA LEU A 261 7.01 6.05 -7.61
C LEU A 261 6.16 7.22 -7.06
N ARG A 262 4.83 7.08 -7.04
CA ARG A 262 3.91 8.04 -6.40
C ARG A 262 4.26 8.28 -4.92
N ALA A 263 4.81 7.28 -4.24
CA ALA A 263 5.24 7.38 -2.85
C ALA A 263 6.38 8.40 -2.65
N PHE A 264 7.09 8.85 -3.67
CA PHE A 264 8.12 9.88 -3.54
C PHE A 264 7.57 11.31 -3.62
N GLU A 265 6.30 11.48 -4.01
CA GLU A 265 5.61 12.78 -4.19
C GLU A 265 6.41 13.79 -5.05
N LEU A 266 7.10 13.27 -6.07
CA LEU A 266 7.94 14.07 -6.95
C LEU A 266 7.10 15.03 -7.80
N GLN A 267 7.60 16.27 -7.90
CA GLN A 267 7.05 17.34 -8.72
C GLN A 267 8.12 17.85 -9.69
N ALA A 268 7.71 18.64 -10.68
CA ALA A 268 8.66 19.27 -11.60
C ALA A 268 9.76 20.06 -10.87
N THR A 269 9.45 20.71 -9.75
CA THR A 269 10.43 21.46 -8.94
C THR A 269 11.47 20.59 -8.23
N ASP A 270 11.25 19.27 -8.17
CA ASP A 270 12.27 18.33 -7.67
C ASP A 270 13.32 18.01 -8.76
N PHE A 271 13.15 18.45 -10.01
CA PHE A 271 14.09 18.18 -11.10
C PHE A 271 14.89 19.43 -11.47
N GLU A 272 16.15 19.23 -11.81
CA GLU A 272 17.07 20.26 -12.26
C GLU A 272 16.64 20.85 -13.61
N GLU A 273 16.94 22.12 -13.88
CA GLU A 273 16.75 22.70 -15.22
C GLU A 273 17.68 22.01 -16.24
N GLU A 274 17.22 21.80 -17.47
CA GLU A 274 17.99 21.13 -18.51
C GLU A 274 19.19 22.00 -18.97
N ALA A 275 20.41 21.55 -18.67
CA ALA A 275 21.66 22.23 -19.03
C ALA A 275 22.72 21.27 -19.62
N GLY A 276 22.31 20.09 -20.09
CA GLY A 276 23.20 19.08 -20.67
C GLY A 276 24.00 18.28 -19.63
N GLN A 277 23.51 18.20 -18.40
CA GLN A 277 24.11 17.39 -17.33
C GLN A 277 24.17 15.91 -17.74
N VAL A 278 25.24 15.22 -17.34
CA VAL A 278 25.48 13.80 -17.68
C VAL A 278 25.40 12.85 -16.49
N ASP A 279 25.36 13.37 -15.26
CA ASP A 279 25.21 12.63 -14.00
C ASP A 279 24.68 13.57 -12.90
N ALA A 280 24.40 13.07 -11.68
CA ALA A 280 24.05 13.87 -10.51
C ALA A 280 22.75 14.70 -10.68
N THR A 281 21.68 14.04 -11.12
CA THR A 281 20.37 14.67 -11.29
C THR A 281 19.28 13.80 -10.71
N THR A 282 18.14 14.40 -10.39
CA THR A 282 16.98 13.67 -9.85
C THR A 282 16.48 12.60 -10.82
N ALA A 283 16.60 12.81 -12.14
CA ALA A 283 16.29 11.80 -13.14
C ALA A 283 17.17 10.53 -12.98
N HIS A 284 18.48 10.69 -12.83
CA HIS A 284 19.41 9.58 -12.64
C HIS A 284 19.26 8.91 -11.26
N ALA A 285 18.95 9.70 -10.22
CA ALA A 285 18.63 9.16 -8.90
C ALA A 285 17.40 8.24 -8.96
N ILE A 286 16.38 8.60 -9.75
CA ILE A 286 15.17 7.77 -9.91
C ILE A 286 15.44 6.47 -10.67
N GLU A 287 16.33 6.47 -11.67
CA GLU A 287 16.76 5.22 -12.32
C GLU A 287 17.34 4.22 -11.30
N ARG A 288 18.16 4.70 -10.36
CA ARG A 288 18.72 3.88 -9.26
C ARG A 288 17.66 3.45 -8.27
N ILE A 289 16.78 4.37 -7.87
CA ILE A 289 15.66 4.10 -6.96
C ILE A 289 14.78 2.98 -7.48
N LEU A 290 14.49 2.94 -8.78
CA LEU A 290 13.63 1.91 -9.35
C LEU A 290 14.21 0.50 -9.11
N GLY A 291 15.53 0.35 -9.18
CA GLY A 291 16.22 -0.88 -8.82
C GLY A 291 16.20 -1.19 -7.32
N ILE A 292 16.42 -0.18 -6.48
CA ILE A 292 16.38 -0.31 -5.01
C ILE A 292 14.99 -0.77 -4.54
N VAL A 293 13.92 -0.11 -5.03
CA VAL A 293 12.54 -0.45 -4.65
C VAL A 293 12.08 -1.76 -5.27
N ALA A 294 12.67 -2.19 -6.40
CA ALA A 294 12.48 -3.55 -6.90
C ALA A 294 12.99 -4.58 -5.89
N GLY A 295 14.21 -4.41 -5.39
CA GLY A 295 14.76 -5.26 -4.34
C GLY A 295 13.92 -5.25 -3.06
N GLU A 296 13.49 -4.06 -2.61
CA GLU A 296 12.64 -3.93 -1.40
C GLU A 296 11.28 -4.61 -1.57
N ALA A 297 10.70 -4.55 -2.77
CA ALA A 297 9.47 -5.24 -3.13
C ALA A 297 9.63 -6.76 -3.27
N GLY A 298 10.86 -7.29 -3.19
CA GLY A 298 11.15 -8.72 -3.41
C GLY A 298 11.15 -9.11 -4.89
N TYR A 299 11.58 -8.19 -5.75
CA TYR A 299 11.74 -8.39 -7.19
C TYR A 299 13.21 -8.30 -7.62
N ASP A 300 13.52 -9.01 -8.71
CA ASP A 300 14.80 -9.00 -9.39
C ASP A 300 14.83 -7.96 -10.52
N VAL A 301 16.02 -7.41 -10.73
CA VAL A 301 16.38 -6.59 -11.90
C VAL A 301 17.31 -7.43 -12.78
N ARG A 302 16.84 -7.78 -13.97
CA ARG A 302 17.51 -8.70 -14.90
C ARG A 302 17.73 -8.06 -16.27
N ASP A 303 18.61 -8.65 -17.06
CA ASP A 303 18.74 -8.33 -18.48
C ASP A 303 18.44 -9.53 -19.37
N ALA A 304 18.34 -9.28 -20.68
CA ALA A 304 17.97 -10.28 -21.68
C ALA A 304 18.89 -11.50 -21.73
N SER A 305 20.15 -11.40 -21.27
CA SER A 305 21.09 -12.53 -21.21
C SER A 305 20.71 -13.58 -20.16
N THR A 306 19.88 -13.20 -19.19
CA THR A 306 19.40 -14.08 -18.11
C THR A 306 18.09 -14.78 -18.43
N LEU A 307 17.45 -14.45 -19.56
CA LEU A 307 16.20 -15.08 -19.97
C LEU A 307 16.42 -16.58 -20.19
N THR A 308 15.56 -17.38 -19.57
CA THR A 308 15.59 -18.83 -19.73
C THR A 308 14.64 -19.26 -20.84
N ALA A 309 14.86 -20.45 -21.41
CA ALA A 309 13.84 -21.06 -22.26
C ALA A 309 12.67 -21.48 -21.36
N THR A 310 11.53 -20.82 -21.44
CA THR A 310 10.37 -21.15 -20.62
C THR A 310 9.82 -22.52 -21.02
N ALA A 311 9.46 -23.36 -20.03
CA ALA A 311 8.88 -24.67 -20.27
C ALA A 311 7.48 -24.59 -20.89
N ASP A 312 6.75 -23.52 -20.58
CA ASP A 312 5.46 -23.17 -21.16
C ASP A 312 5.64 -21.98 -22.12
N GLY A 313 5.44 -22.23 -23.41
CA GLY A 313 5.51 -21.20 -24.46
C GLY A 313 4.26 -20.32 -24.55
N THR A 314 3.21 -20.65 -23.79
CA THR A 314 1.89 -20.01 -23.83
C THR A 314 1.56 -19.22 -22.56
N ALA A 315 2.45 -19.20 -21.56
CA ALA A 315 2.23 -18.52 -20.29
C ALA A 315 1.88 -17.02 -20.45
N PHE A 316 2.37 -16.37 -21.51
CA PHE A 316 2.08 -14.98 -21.86
C PHE A 316 0.59 -14.70 -22.12
N GLU A 317 -0.21 -15.72 -22.45
CA GLU A 317 -1.65 -15.58 -22.73
C GLU A 317 -2.41 -15.00 -21.52
N ARG A 318 -1.87 -15.12 -20.30
CA ARG A 318 -2.42 -14.47 -19.10
C ARG A 318 -2.54 -12.94 -19.21
N PHE A 319 -1.75 -12.32 -20.08
CA PHE A 319 -1.74 -10.87 -20.28
C PHE A 319 -2.76 -10.41 -21.33
N ARG A 320 -3.51 -11.34 -21.94
CA ARG A 320 -4.64 -10.99 -22.79
C ARG A 320 -5.77 -10.38 -21.96
N ALA A 321 -6.50 -9.45 -22.56
CA ALA A 321 -7.65 -8.77 -21.94
C ALA A 321 -8.74 -9.75 -21.46
N ASP A 322 -8.97 -10.82 -22.22
CA ASP A 322 -9.98 -11.85 -21.97
C ASP A 322 -9.52 -12.97 -21.01
N ALA A 323 -8.25 -12.94 -20.57
CA ALA A 323 -7.73 -13.95 -19.66
C ALA A 323 -8.40 -13.86 -18.29
N VAL A 324 -8.88 -15.00 -17.79
CA VAL A 324 -9.40 -15.10 -16.42
C VAL A 324 -8.24 -15.34 -15.47
N VAL A 325 -7.89 -14.32 -14.68
CA VAL A 325 -6.90 -14.44 -13.61
C VAL A 325 -7.62 -14.52 -12.29
N GLN A 326 -7.33 -15.59 -11.55
CA GLN A 326 -7.94 -15.84 -10.26
C GLN A 326 -6.96 -15.46 -9.15
N PRO A 327 -7.41 -14.84 -8.04
CA PRO A 327 -6.56 -14.52 -6.91
C PRO A 327 -5.81 -15.75 -6.38
N ARG A 328 -4.53 -15.57 -6.05
CA ARG A 328 -3.66 -16.61 -5.46
C ARG A 328 -4.13 -17.07 -4.07
N ALA A 329 -4.78 -16.18 -3.33
CA ALA A 329 -5.32 -16.38 -2.00
C ALA A 329 -6.54 -15.47 -1.78
N ARG A 330 -7.37 -15.83 -0.81
CA ARG A 330 -8.46 -15.05 -0.25
C ARG A 330 -7.89 -14.07 0.77
N VAL A 331 -7.86 -12.78 0.45
CA VAL A 331 -7.33 -11.74 1.35
C VAL A 331 -8.48 -10.94 1.95
N ILE A 332 -8.51 -10.88 3.29
CA ILE A 332 -9.60 -10.29 4.06
C ILE A 332 -9.00 -9.26 5.04
N PRO A 333 -9.13 -7.96 4.79
CA PRO A 333 -8.71 -6.95 5.76
C PRO A 333 -9.74 -6.76 6.87
N PHE A 334 -9.25 -6.35 8.05
CA PHE A 334 -10.10 -5.93 9.16
C PHE A 334 -10.74 -4.57 8.87
N TYR A 335 -11.98 -4.37 9.31
CA TYR A 335 -12.78 -3.19 9.03
C TYR A 335 -13.30 -2.55 10.32
N LEU A 336 -12.89 -1.29 10.54
CA LEU A 336 -13.30 -0.47 11.68
C LEU A 336 -14.63 0.24 11.38
N PRO A 337 -15.70 -0.02 12.18
CA PRO A 337 -17.00 0.60 11.96
C PRO A 337 -17.11 2.04 12.51
N GLN A 338 -16.09 2.56 13.22
CA GLN A 338 -16.14 3.80 14.01
C GLN A 338 -16.14 5.12 13.19
N PHE A 339 -16.52 5.08 11.91
CA PHE A 339 -16.66 6.26 11.04
C PHE A 339 -18.12 6.71 10.90
N HIS A 340 -18.88 6.64 11.99
CA HIS A 340 -20.21 7.22 12.13
C HIS A 340 -20.46 7.62 13.59
N THR A 341 -21.36 8.57 13.82
CA THR A 341 -21.75 8.98 15.17
C THR A 341 -22.83 8.05 15.72
N PHE A 342 -22.78 7.75 17.01
CA PHE A 342 -23.83 7.02 17.75
C PHE A 342 -23.96 7.57 19.18
N PRO A 343 -25.10 7.33 19.88
CA PRO A 343 -25.43 8.03 21.11
C PRO A 343 -24.37 7.92 22.22
N GLU A 344 -23.81 6.73 22.43
CA GLU A 344 -22.81 6.49 23.46
C GLU A 344 -21.49 7.21 23.17
N ASN A 345 -21.02 7.22 21.91
CA ASN A 345 -19.83 7.98 21.55
C ASN A 345 -20.01 9.49 21.76
N ASP A 346 -21.19 10.02 21.42
CA ASP A 346 -21.52 11.42 21.64
C ASP A 346 -21.53 11.78 23.15
N GLU A 347 -21.96 10.86 24.01
CA GLU A 347 -21.96 11.02 25.46
C GLU A 347 -20.54 10.92 26.05
N TRP A 348 -19.71 9.99 25.56
CA TRP A 348 -18.40 9.71 26.14
C TRP A 348 -17.32 10.71 25.76
N TRP A 349 -17.39 11.23 24.52
CA TRP A 349 -16.35 12.04 23.89
C TRP A 349 -16.82 13.48 23.68
N GLU A 350 -17.73 13.67 22.74
CA GLU A 350 -18.47 14.91 22.46
C GLU A 350 -19.43 14.62 21.30
N LYS A 351 -20.51 15.41 21.20
CA LYS A 351 -21.43 15.34 20.07
C LYS A 351 -20.69 15.46 18.73
N GLY A 352 -20.87 14.46 17.86
CA GLY A 352 -20.27 14.43 16.52
C GLY A 352 -18.93 13.69 16.47
N PHE A 353 -18.50 13.05 17.56
CA PHE A 353 -17.25 12.31 17.58
C PHE A 353 -17.29 11.11 16.62
N THR A 354 -16.25 11.01 15.81
CA THR A 354 -15.88 9.82 15.01
C THR A 354 -14.37 9.70 15.05
N GLU A 355 -13.84 8.61 14.50
CA GLU A 355 -12.39 8.43 14.48
C GLU A 355 -11.63 9.52 13.69
N TRP A 356 -12.32 10.23 12.79
CA TRP A 356 -11.78 11.40 12.10
C TRP A 356 -11.35 12.53 13.06
N SER A 357 -11.97 12.66 14.22
CA SER A 357 -11.58 13.65 15.23
C SER A 357 -10.16 13.39 15.74
N ASN A 358 -9.77 12.13 15.94
CA ASN A 358 -8.42 11.74 16.34
C ASN A 358 -7.44 11.93 15.17
N VAL A 359 -7.81 11.46 13.98
CA VAL A 359 -6.97 11.57 12.78
C VAL A 359 -6.61 13.02 12.49
N ALA A 360 -7.60 13.92 12.50
CA ALA A 360 -7.38 15.35 12.24
C ALA A 360 -6.53 16.06 13.31
N ALA A 361 -6.47 15.50 14.52
CA ALA A 361 -5.66 16.02 15.62
C ALA A 361 -4.20 15.50 15.62
N GLY A 362 -3.86 14.55 14.74
CA GLY A 362 -2.51 14.02 14.60
C GLY A 362 -1.50 15.12 14.24
N THR A 363 -0.34 15.12 14.90
CA THR A 363 0.74 16.07 14.61
C THR A 363 2.06 15.34 14.32
N PRO A 364 2.91 15.85 13.39
CA PRO A 364 4.23 15.29 13.16
C PRO A 364 5.09 15.32 14.42
N LEU A 365 5.81 14.22 14.70
CA LEU A 365 6.74 14.12 15.82
C LEU A 365 8.20 14.15 15.37
N TYR A 366 8.45 14.08 14.07
CA TYR A 366 9.75 14.19 13.42
C TYR A 366 9.57 14.65 11.96
N PRO A 367 10.62 15.19 11.30
CA PRO A 367 10.56 15.57 9.89
C PRO A 367 10.16 14.40 8.99
N GLY A 368 9.13 14.59 8.17
CA GLY A 368 8.59 13.54 7.30
C GLY A 368 7.64 12.55 7.98
N HIS A 369 7.31 12.73 9.27
CA HIS A 369 6.28 11.93 9.94
C HIS A 369 4.93 12.10 9.24
N ILE A 370 4.25 10.99 8.95
CA ILE A 370 2.98 10.96 8.21
C ILE A 370 1.81 11.21 9.20
N GLN A 371 1.78 12.40 9.80
CA GLN A 371 0.69 12.84 10.66
C GLN A 371 0.30 14.29 10.33
N PRO A 372 -1.00 14.62 10.26
CA PRO A 372 -2.12 13.68 10.21
C PRO A 372 -2.08 12.83 8.93
N LEU A 373 -2.42 11.53 9.03
CA LEU A 373 -2.60 10.67 7.85
C LEU A 373 -4.01 10.91 7.29
N LEU A 374 -4.09 11.55 6.12
CA LEU A 374 -5.37 12.01 5.56
C LEU A 374 -5.86 11.16 4.38
N PRO A 375 -7.19 10.98 4.24
CA PRO A 375 -7.80 10.31 3.09
C PRO A 375 -7.69 11.15 1.82
N SER A 376 -7.65 10.47 0.66
CA SER A 376 -7.71 11.10 -0.65
C SER A 376 -9.10 10.98 -1.29
N GLU A 377 -9.35 9.90 -2.01
CA GLU A 377 -10.51 9.75 -2.91
C GLU A 377 -11.84 9.61 -2.18
N LEU A 378 -11.86 8.93 -1.03
CA LEU A 378 -13.07 8.71 -0.22
C LEU A 378 -13.37 9.88 0.75
N GLY A 379 -12.40 10.76 0.99
CA GLY A 379 -12.52 11.88 1.93
C GLY A 379 -12.82 11.47 3.38
N PHE A 380 -13.23 12.43 4.20
CA PHE A 380 -13.69 12.20 5.58
C PHE A 380 -15.15 11.70 5.57
N TYR A 381 -15.33 10.44 5.18
CA TYR A 381 -16.66 9.86 4.99
C TYR A 381 -17.41 9.62 6.31
N ASP A 382 -18.73 9.49 6.19
CA ASP A 382 -19.61 9.01 7.26
C ASP A 382 -20.30 7.73 6.78
N LEU A 383 -20.16 6.63 7.51
CA LEU A 383 -20.67 5.31 7.11
C LEU A 383 -22.21 5.21 7.07
N ARG A 384 -22.93 6.22 7.57
CA ARG A 384 -24.38 6.36 7.36
C ARG A 384 -24.75 6.88 5.98
N THR A 385 -23.76 7.38 5.22
CA THR A 385 -23.99 7.98 3.91
C THR A 385 -24.10 6.86 2.87
N PRO A 386 -25.21 6.78 2.11
CA PRO A 386 -25.36 5.79 1.05
C PRO A 386 -24.21 5.87 0.03
N GLY A 387 -23.75 4.72 -0.44
CA GLY A 387 -22.70 4.61 -1.47
C GLY A 387 -21.26 4.66 -0.95
N VAL A 388 -21.00 5.09 0.30
CA VAL A 388 -19.63 5.07 0.85
C VAL A 388 -19.09 3.64 0.91
N ARG A 389 -19.88 2.71 1.46
CA ARG A 389 -19.51 1.29 1.52
C ARG A 389 -19.36 0.69 0.13
N ASP A 390 -20.24 1.04 -0.81
CA ASP A 390 -20.15 0.55 -2.19
C ASP A 390 -18.84 0.99 -2.86
N ALA A 391 -18.42 2.25 -2.67
CA ALA A 391 -17.13 2.74 -3.17
C ALA A 391 -15.93 2.05 -2.50
N GLN A 392 -16.03 1.71 -1.21
CA GLN A 392 -15.00 0.92 -0.52
C GLN A 392 -14.88 -0.49 -1.11
N TYR A 393 -16.02 -1.18 -1.33
CA TYR A 393 -16.02 -2.50 -1.94
C TYR A 393 -15.59 -2.46 -3.41
N GLU A 394 -15.88 -1.41 -4.16
CA GLU A 394 -15.38 -1.23 -5.54
C GLU A 394 -13.84 -1.21 -5.56
N LEU A 395 -13.23 -0.39 -4.69
CA LEU A 395 -11.78 -0.32 -4.54
C LEU A 395 -11.17 -1.66 -4.07
N ALA A 396 -11.82 -2.33 -3.12
CA ALA A 396 -11.36 -3.60 -2.58
C ALA A 396 -11.43 -4.72 -3.64
N THR A 397 -12.54 -4.82 -4.35
CA THR A 397 -12.76 -5.79 -5.43
C THR A 397 -11.77 -5.59 -6.57
N ALA A 398 -11.52 -4.34 -6.96
CA ALA A 398 -10.53 -4.01 -7.98
C ALA A 398 -9.09 -4.42 -7.60
N ALA A 399 -8.79 -4.50 -6.30
CA ALA A 399 -7.52 -5.00 -5.79
C ALA A 399 -7.47 -6.53 -5.63
N GLY A 400 -8.60 -7.23 -5.81
CA GLY A 400 -8.73 -8.68 -5.63
C GLY A 400 -9.04 -9.13 -4.19
N LEU A 401 -9.42 -8.20 -3.30
CA LEU A 401 -9.86 -8.55 -1.95
C LEU A 401 -11.20 -9.29 -1.99
N GLU A 402 -11.39 -10.26 -1.10
CA GLU A 402 -12.63 -11.04 -1.05
C GLU A 402 -13.78 -10.25 -0.42
N GLY A 403 -13.49 -9.50 0.65
CA GLY A 403 -14.49 -8.86 1.48
C GLY A 403 -13.87 -8.39 2.79
N PHE A 404 -14.70 -8.00 3.76
CA PHE A 404 -14.22 -7.41 5.02
C PHE A 404 -14.55 -8.25 6.25
N MET A 405 -13.63 -8.27 7.21
CA MET A 405 -13.90 -8.75 8.57
C MET A 405 -14.20 -7.56 9.47
N TYR A 406 -15.47 -7.35 9.81
CA TYR A 406 -15.91 -6.25 10.65
C TYR A 406 -15.55 -6.53 12.11
N TYR A 407 -14.94 -5.54 12.79
CA TYR A 407 -14.96 -5.56 14.25
C TYR A 407 -16.41 -5.45 14.72
N TYR A 408 -16.81 -6.43 15.53
CA TYR A 408 -18.17 -6.53 16.05
C TYR A 408 -18.13 -6.35 17.57
N TYR A 409 -18.83 -5.33 18.03
CA TYR A 409 -18.80 -4.90 19.43
C TYR A 409 -20.10 -5.27 20.11
N TRP A 410 -20.06 -6.40 20.81
CA TRP A 410 -21.16 -6.93 21.60
C TRP A 410 -20.74 -7.00 23.06
N PHE A 411 -21.44 -6.29 23.93
CA PHE A 411 -21.15 -6.16 25.36
C PHE A 411 -22.34 -6.67 26.17
N ALA A 412 -22.34 -7.97 26.48
CA ALA A 412 -23.36 -8.60 27.31
C ALA A 412 -24.80 -8.25 26.84
N GLY A 413 -25.09 -8.49 25.55
CA GLY A 413 -26.39 -8.25 24.92
C GLY A 413 -26.56 -6.84 24.32
N LYS A 414 -25.63 -5.91 24.58
CA LYS A 414 -25.65 -4.57 23.99
C LYS A 414 -24.71 -4.50 22.79
N LYS A 415 -25.25 -4.24 21.60
CA LYS A 415 -24.49 -3.96 20.38
C LYS A 415 -24.08 -2.49 20.34
N LEU A 416 -22.86 -2.21 19.87
CA LEU A 416 -22.37 -0.87 19.57
C LEU A 416 -21.73 -0.87 18.18
N MET A 417 -21.79 0.27 17.48
CA MET A 417 -21.20 0.45 16.14
C MET A 417 -21.64 -0.61 15.11
N ASP A 418 -22.83 -1.19 15.29
CA ASP A 418 -23.37 -2.27 14.46
C ASP A 418 -23.97 -1.75 13.14
N LEU A 419 -24.29 -0.46 13.05
CA LEU A 419 -24.93 0.15 11.89
C LEU A 419 -24.32 -0.26 10.53
N PRO A 420 -22.99 -0.22 10.31
CA PRO A 420 -22.43 -0.50 8.99
C PRO A 420 -22.66 -1.94 8.51
N VAL A 421 -22.62 -2.92 9.41
CA VAL A 421 -22.83 -4.34 9.07
C VAL A 421 -24.32 -4.68 9.01
N GLU A 422 -25.15 -4.09 9.86
CA GLU A 422 -26.61 -4.27 9.82
C GLU A 422 -27.20 -3.66 8.53
N GLU A 423 -26.71 -2.49 8.11
CA GLU A 423 -27.10 -1.89 6.82
C GLU A 423 -26.56 -2.66 5.61
N LEU A 424 -25.49 -3.46 5.77
CA LEU A 424 -25.02 -4.37 4.73
C LEU A 424 -26.00 -5.54 4.59
N VAL A 425 -26.35 -6.18 5.69
CA VAL A 425 -27.31 -7.30 5.69
C VAL A 425 -28.67 -6.86 5.17
N ALA A 426 -29.11 -5.65 5.50
CA ALA A 426 -30.36 -5.08 4.99
C ALA A 426 -30.32 -4.64 3.50
N SER A 427 -29.15 -4.58 2.87
CA SER A 427 -29.01 -4.22 1.45
C SER A 427 -28.97 -5.45 0.54
N ASP A 428 -29.25 -5.24 -0.75
CA ASP A 428 -29.12 -6.25 -1.81
C ASP A 428 -27.69 -6.28 -2.43
N SER A 429 -26.73 -5.56 -1.84
CA SER A 429 -25.36 -5.44 -2.38
C SER A 429 -24.60 -6.77 -2.23
N ASP A 430 -23.95 -7.26 -3.30
CA ASP A 430 -23.12 -8.47 -3.24
C ASP A 430 -21.75 -8.14 -2.61
N GLN A 431 -21.74 -8.02 -1.28
CA GLN A 431 -20.61 -7.55 -0.47
C GLN A 431 -20.25 -8.61 0.57
N PRO A 432 -19.23 -9.47 0.30
CA PRO A 432 -18.84 -10.51 1.22
C PRO A 432 -18.29 -9.96 2.53
N PHE A 433 -18.70 -10.54 3.65
CA PHE A 433 -18.29 -10.07 4.98
C PHE A 433 -18.24 -11.20 6.01
N CYS A 434 -17.48 -10.99 7.09
CA CYS A 434 -17.57 -11.77 8.32
C CYS A 434 -17.30 -10.87 9.52
N ILE A 435 -17.34 -11.44 10.73
CA ILE A 435 -17.13 -10.67 11.97
C ILE A 435 -15.98 -11.21 12.81
N MET A 436 -15.32 -10.28 13.51
CA MET A 436 -14.47 -10.55 14.65
C MET A 436 -15.07 -9.90 15.89
N TRP A 437 -15.41 -10.70 16.89
CA TRP A 437 -15.89 -10.19 18.17
C TRP A 437 -14.72 -9.62 18.99
N ALA A 438 -14.68 -8.29 19.07
CA ALA A 438 -13.76 -7.53 19.92
C ALA A 438 -14.29 -7.53 21.37
N ASN A 439 -14.12 -8.66 22.06
CA ASN A 439 -14.74 -8.94 23.36
C ASN A 439 -13.99 -8.37 24.58
N GLU A 440 -13.18 -7.33 24.37
CA GLU A 440 -12.46 -6.62 25.43
C GLU A 440 -13.34 -5.54 26.06
N ASN A 441 -13.03 -5.12 27.30
CA ASN A 441 -13.68 -3.94 27.88
C ASN A 441 -13.36 -2.69 27.05
N TRP A 442 -14.35 -1.82 26.84
CA TRP A 442 -14.08 -0.52 26.23
C TRP A 442 -13.76 0.51 27.31
N THR A 443 -12.57 1.09 27.23
CA THR A 443 -12.06 2.05 28.21
C THR A 443 -11.79 3.41 27.61
N ARG A 444 -11.81 4.45 28.46
CA ARG A 444 -11.60 5.85 28.07
C ARG A 444 -10.16 6.16 27.65
N ARG A 445 -9.24 5.25 27.92
CA ARG A 445 -7.97 5.15 27.21
C ARG A 445 -8.16 3.98 26.25
N TRP A 446 -7.94 4.19 24.95
CA TRP A 446 -8.00 3.12 23.93
C TRP A 446 -6.82 2.15 24.11
N ASP A 447 -6.76 1.47 25.24
CA ASP A 447 -5.69 0.55 25.64
C ASP A 447 -6.21 -0.74 26.29
N GLY A 448 -7.53 -0.95 26.34
CA GLY A 448 -8.16 -2.12 26.96
C GLY A 448 -7.87 -2.26 28.47
N SER A 449 -7.38 -1.21 29.14
CA SER A 449 -6.98 -1.27 30.55
C SER A 449 -8.18 -1.31 31.50
N GLU A 450 -8.08 -1.98 32.65
CA GLU A 450 -9.20 -2.08 33.63
C GLU A 450 -9.56 -0.74 34.35
N LYS A 451 -9.07 0.41 33.87
CA LYS A 451 -9.29 1.73 34.47
C LYS A 451 -10.08 2.63 33.52
N ASN A 452 -11.15 3.27 34.04
CA ASN A 452 -12.06 4.14 33.28
C ASN A 452 -12.86 3.42 32.18
N ILE A 453 -13.46 2.27 32.52
CA ILE A 453 -14.33 1.50 31.63
C ILE A 453 -15.57 2.32 31.27
N LEU A 454 -15.82 2.50 29.97
CA LEU A 454 -17.02 3.12 29.39
C LEU A 454 -18.15 2.10 29.29
N ILE A 455 -17.83 0.87 28.84
CA ILE A 455 -18.73 -0.28 28.87
C ILE A 455 -17.92 -1.56 29.12
N ALA A 456 -18.43 -2.39 30.04
CA ALA A 456 -17.78 -3.63 30.46
C ALA A 456 -18.38 -4.84 29.74
N GLN A 457 -17.55 -5.85 29.53
CA GLN A 457 -17.96 -7.19 29.17
C GLN A 457 -18.33 -7.96 30.45
N ASP A 458 -19.63 -8.21 30.66
CA ASP A 458 -20.17 -8.82 31.87
C ASP A 458 -20.91 -10.13 31.55
N TYR A 459 -20.16 -11.24 31.61
CA TYR A 459 -20.68 -12.58 31.30
C TYR A 459 -21.58 -13.15 32.40
N ASP A 460 -21.50 -12.63 33.63
CA ASP A 460 -22.38 -13.03 34.73
C ASP A 460 -23.79 -12.48 34.51
N ARG A 461 -23.89 -11.27 33.96
CA ARG A 461 -25.18 -10.65 33.61
C ARG A 461 -25.79 -11.26 32.35
N VAL A 462 -25.01 -11.41 31.28
CA VAL A 462 -25.46 -12.04 30.03
C VAL A 462 -24.41 -13.02 29.55
N SER A 463 -24.77 -14.29 29.55
CA SER A 463 -23.89 -15.36 29.09
C SER A 463 -23.45 -15.14 27.64
N ALA A 464 -22.19 -15.47 27.34
CA ALA A 464 -21.68 -15.52 25.97
C ALA A 464 -22.46 -16.51 25.08
N LYS A 465 -23.24 -17.44 25.65
CA LYS A 465 -24.18 -18.26 24.87
C LYS A 465 -25.20 -17.44 24.09
N GLN A 466 -25.60 -16.27 24.60
CA GLN A 466 -26.55 -15.40 23.91
C GLN A 466 -25.98 -14.84 22.61
N PHE A 467 -24.66 -14.65 22.52
CA PHE A 467 -24.00 -14.03 21.38
C PHE A 467 -24.40 -14.65 20.04
N ILE A 468 -24.40 -15.99 19.94
CA ILE A 468 -24.71 -16.69 18.68
C ILE A 468 -26.12 -16.40 18.18
N HIS A 469 -27.08 -16.24 19.09
CA HIS A 469 -28.46 -15.90 18.72
C HIS A 469 -28.57 -14.48 18.19
N ASP A 470 -27.79 -13.56 18.75
CA ASP A 470 -27.79 -12.14 18.38
C ASP A 470 -27.09 -11.86 17.03
N VAL A 471 -26.26 -12.80 16.56
CA VAL A 471 -25.58 -12.72 15.25
C VAL A 471 -26.09 -13.73 14.24
N LEU A 472 -27.13 -14.50 14.57
CA LEU A 472 -27.61 -15.59 13.72
C LEU A 472 -28.01 -15.09 12.33
N HIS A 473 -28.70 -13.94 12.27
CA HIS A 473 -29.11 -13.32 11.00
C HIS A 473 -27.92 -12.91 10.13
N LEU A 474 -26.79 -12.53 10.73
CA LEU A 474 -25.56 -12.23 10.00
C LEU A 474 -24.95 -13.50 9.40
N ILE A 475 -24.75 -14.54 10.21
CA ILE A 475 -24.04 -15.76 9.79
C ILE A 475 -24.86 -16.65 8.85
N THR A 476 -26.17 -16.46 8.80
CA THR A 476 -27.06 -17.09 7.81
C THR A 476 -27.12 -16.35 6.48
N ASP A 477 -26.57 -15.14 6.39
CA ASP A 477 -26.54 -14.38 5.14
C ASP A 477 -25.75 -15.14 4.06
N PRO A 478 -26.25 -15.24 2.81
CA PRO A 478 -25.55 -15.95 1.75
C PRO A 478 -24.17 -15.34 1.42
N ARG A 479 -23.98 -14.03 1.64
CA ARG A 479 -22.72 -13.31 1.41
C ARG A 479 -21.70 -13.50 2.55
N TYR A 480 -22.11 -14.12 3.66
CA TYR A 480 -21.22 -14.32 4.79
C TYR A 480 -20.04 -15.23 4.40
N ILE A 481 -18.81 -14.81 4.72
CA ILE A 481 -17.58 -15.51 4.36
C ILE A 481 -17.51 -16.86 5.10
N ARG A 482 -17.23 -17.92 4.33
CA ARG A 482 -17.16 -19.31 4.81
C ARG A 482 -15.80 -19.93 4.54
N ILE A 483 -15.38 -20.86 5.39
CA ILE A 483 -14.20 -21.72 5.20
C ILE A 483 -14.67 -23.15 5.44
N ASP A 484 -14.38 -24.08 4.51
CA ASP A 484 -14.93 -25.44 4.53
C ASP A 484 -16.47 -25.41 4.68
N ASP A 485 -17.11 -24.55 3.87
CA ASP A 485 -18.54 -24.22 3.87
C ASP A 485 -19.15 -23.74 5.20
N LYS A 486 -18.34 -23.54 6.25
CA LYS A 486 -18.80 -23.08 7.56
C LYS A 486 -18.59 -21.57 7.74
N PRO A 487 -19.59 -20.82 8.27
CA PRO A 487 -19.42 -19.42 8.60
C PRO A 487 -18.26 -19.19 9.56
N VAL A 488 -17.41 -18.22 9.24
CA VAL A 488 -16.25 -17.86 10.07
C VAL A 488 -16.65 -16.89 11.17
N ILE A 489 -16.32 -17.20 12.42
CA ILE A 489 -16.41 -16.25 13.54
C ILE A 489 -15.04 -16.17 14.21
N ALA A 490 -14.45 -14.99 14.23
CA ALA A 490 -13.26 -14.71 15.01
C ALA A 490 -13.63 -14.16 16.40
N VAL A 491 -12.90 -14.57 17.45
CA VAL A 491 -13.03 -14.02 18.80
C VAL A 491 -11.67 -13.52 19.27
N TYR A 492 -11.61 -12.27 19.74
CA TYR A 492 -10.35 -11.62 20.10
C TYR A 492 -9.67 -12.28 21.31
N ARG A 493 -10.40 -12.47 22.42
CA ARG A 493 -9.93 -13.13 23.65
C ARG A 493 -10.91 -14.20 24.10
N ILE A 494 -10.85 -15.36 23.46
CA ILE A 494 -11.78 -16.47 23.76
C ILE A 494 -11.68 -16.97 25.21
N THR A 495 -10.49 -16.98 25.80
CA THR A 495 -10.24 -17.53 27.16
C THR A 495 -10.79 -16.64 28.28
N GLN A 496 -11.18 -15.39 27.98
CA GLN A 496 -11.86 -14.51 28.93
C GLN A 496 -13.31 -14.95 29.16
N ILE A 497 -13.89 -15.75 28.27
CA ILE A 497 -15.25 -16.26 28.40
C ILE A 497 -15.25 -17.41 29.43
N PRO A 498 -16.08 -17.33 30.49
CA PRO A 498 -16.24 -18.45 31.43
C PRO A 498 -16.76 -19.70 30.72
N ASP A 499 -16.09 -20.83 30.95
CA ASP A 499 -16.40 -22.13 30.32
C ASP A 499 -16.50 -22.04 28.78
N HIS A 500 -15.52 -21.36 28.17
CA HIS A 500 -15.51 -21.09 26.72
C HIS A 500 -15.67 -22.36 25.88
N VAL A 501 -15.20 -23.52 26.34
CA VAL A 501 -15.33 -24.82 25.63
C VAL A 501 -16.80 -25.20 25.45
N GLU A 502 -17.60 -25.11 26.52
CA GLU A 502 -19.02 -25.41 26.41
C GLU A 502 -19.76 -24.32 25.63
N VAL A 503 -19.37 -23.05 25.79
CA VAL A 503 -19.95 -21.93 25.02
C VAL A 503 -19.76 -22.11 23.52
N VAL A 504 -18.56 -22.42 23.04
CA VAL A 504 -18.32 -22.64 21.60
C VAL A 504 -19.02 -23.89 21.08
N ALA A 505 -19.12 -24.94 21.90
CA ALA A 505 -19.91 -26.13 21.57
C ALA A 505 -21.40 -25.80 21.46
N HIS A 506 -21.92 -24.92 22.31
CA HIS A 506 -23.29 -24.43 22.22
C HIS A 506 -23.51 -23.61 20.94
N TRP A 507 -22.59 -22.72 20.58
CA TRP A 507 -22.69 -21.94 19.34
C TRP A 507 -22.77 -22.83 18.10
N ARG A 508 -21.94 -23.88 18.03
CA ARG A 508 -21.99 -24.85 16.92
C ARG A 508 -23.35 -25.54 16.83
N ARG A 509 -23.92 -25.99 17.96
CA ARG A 509 -25.27 -26.60 17.99
C ARG A 509 -26.35 -25.63 17.49
N VAL A 510 -26.31 -24.37 17.93
CA VAL A 510 -27.30 -23.36 17.48
C VAL A 510 -27.17 -23.09 15.97
N ALA A 511 -25.95 -23.03 15.44
CA ALA A 511 -25.72 -22.87 14.01
C ALA A 511 -26.26 -24.07 13.20
N GLU A 512 -26.01 -25.29 13.66
CA GLU A 512 -26.55 -26.52 13.05
C GLU A 512 -28.09 -26.57 13.10
N GLU A 513 -28.69 -26.19 14.23
CA GLU A 513 -30.15 -26.07 14.38
C GLU A 513 -30.77 -25.03 13.43
N ALA A 514 -30.01 -24.00 13.06
CA ALA A 514 -30.39 -23.00 12.07
C ALA A 514 -30.14 -23.44 10.61
N GLY A 515 -29.67 -24.67 10.38
CA GLY A 515 -29.45 -25.24 9.05
C GLY A 515 -28.07 -24.95 8.45
N LEU A 516 -27.12 -24.44 9.23
CA LEU A 516 -25.73 -24.25 8.80
C LEU A 516 -24.92 -25.55 8.99
N PRO A 517 -23.83 -25.78 8.24
CA PRO A 517 -23.00 -26.99 8.37
C PRO A 517 -22.09 -27.01 9.62
N GLY A 518 -22.31 -26.07 10.55
CA GLY A 518 -21.45 -25.82 11.72
C GLY A 518 -20.88 -24.40 11.71
N LEU A 519 -19.82 -24.17 12.48
CA LEU A 519 -19.08 -22.91 12.54
C LEU A 519 -17.58 -23.17 12.40
N HIS A 520 -16.90 -22.26 11.72
CA HIS A 520 -15.45 -22.18 11.70
C HIS A 520 -14.99 -21.12 12.70
N LEU A 521 -14.53 -21.56 13.86
CA LEU A 521 -14.23 -20.71 15.01
C LEU A 521 -12.73 -20.44 15.12
N VAL A 522 -12.37 -19.16 15.08
CA VAL A 522 -10.99 -18.71 15.05
C VAL A 522 -10.70 -17.82 16.25
N THR A 523 -9.55 -17.99 16.88
CA THR A 523 -9.10 -17.11 17.97
C THR A 523 -7.95 -16.23 17.51
N VAL A 524 -7.92 -14.97 17.95
CA VAL A 524 -6.79 -14.08 17.65
C VAL A 524 -5.55 -14.53 18.41
N ASP A 525 -4.40 -14.50 17.74
CA ASP A 525 -3.11 -14.85 18.33
C ASP A 525 -2.48 -13.68 19.11
N VAL A 526 -3.04 -13.38 20.28
CA VAL A 526 -2.59 -12.25 21.14
C VAL A 526 -1.43 -12.61 22.10
N GLY A 527 -0.98 -13.87 22.13
CA GLY A 527 0.03 -14.38 23.06
C GLY A 527 -0.49 -14.64 24.49
N THR A 528 0.17 -15.52 25.25
CA THR A 528 -0.33 -15.97 26.58
C THR A 528 -0.38 -14.87 27.64
N SER A 529 0.53 -13.90 27.59
CA SER A 529 0.51 -12.71 28.46
C SER A 529 -0.73 -11.83 28.26
N MET A 530 -1.38 -11.96 27.10
CA MET A 530 -2.66 -11.31 26.77
C MET A 530 -3.80 -12.32 26.78
N GLN A 531 -3.72 -13.37 27.61
CA GLN A 531 -4.76 -14.40 27.73
C GLN A 531 -4.98 -15.18 26.42
N GLY A 532 -3.93 -15.38 25.63
CA GLY A 532 -3.97 -16.31 24.48
C GLY A 532 -4.27 -17.76 24.90
N VAL A 533 -4.71 -18.57 23.94
CA VAL A 533 -4.98 -20.01 24.15
C VAL A 533 -3.69 -20.77 24.44
N GLU A 534 -3.67 -21.55 25.51
CA GLU A 534 -2.63 -22.53 25.84
C GLU A 534 -3.05 -23.94 25.40
N GLY A 535 -2.12 -24.86 25.17
CA GLY A 535 -2.45 -26.22 24.74
C GLY A 535 -2.88 -26.30 23.27
N SER A 536 -3.67 -27.32 22.92
CA SER A 536 -4.14 -27.53 21.54
C SER A 536 -5.49 -26.84 21.28
N LEU A 537 -5.70 -26.29 20.09
CA LEU A 537 -6.97 -25.66 19.71
C LEU A 537 -8.18 -26.60 19.87
N ALA A 538 -7.98 -27.91 19.64
CA ALA A 538 -9.02 -28.92 19.77
C ALA A 538 -9.56 -29.04 21.20
N GLU A 539 -8.70 -28.91 22.22
CA GLU A 539 -9.13 -28.90 23.64
C GLU A 539 -10.00 -27.69 23.97
N HIS A 540 -9.87 -26.62 23.18
CA HIS A 540 -10.66 -25.39 23.30
C HIS A 540 -11.91 -25.38 22.40
N GLY A 541 -12.11 -26.40 21.55
CA GLY A 541 -13.20 -26.44 20.56
C GLY A 541 -13.02 -25.44 19.41
N LEU A 542 -11.78 -25.04 19.11
CA LEU A 542 -11.43 -24.03 18.09
C LEU A 542 -10.79 -24.68 16.86
N ASP A 543 -10.90 -24.02 15.71
CA ASP A 543 -10.44 -24.56 14.42
C ASP A 543 -9.07 -24.00 14.00
N ALA A 544 -8.81 -22.72 14.27
CA ALA A 544 -7.56 -22.06 13.89
C ALA A 544 -7.19 -20.87 14.80
N TYR A 545 -5.94 -20.44 14.70
CA TYR A 545 -5.55 -19.08 15.09
C TYR A 545 -5.66 -18.11 13.92
N LEU A 546 -5.94 -16.85 14.23
CA LEU A 546 -5.85 -15.70 13.32
C LEU A 546 -4.67 -14.84 13.75
N GLU A 547 -3.69 -14.68 12.88
CA GLU A 547 -2.55 -13.79 13.13
C GLU A 547 -2.94 -12.33 12.89
N PHE A 548 -2.71 -11.48 13.88
CA PHE A 548 -3.19 -10.11 13.92
C PHE A 548 -2.01 -9.16 14.20
N ALA A 549 -1.14 -8.98 13.21
CA ALA A 549 0.04 -8.11 13.36
C ALA A 549 -0.38 -6.69 13.81
N PRO A 550 0.33 -6.07 14.78
CA PRO A 550 1.65 -6.47 15.30
C PRO A 550 1.63 -7.48 16.47
N HIS A 551 0.48 -8.00 16.88
CA HIS A 551 0.42 -8.93 18.01
C HIS A 551 1.19 -10.23 17.75
N ASN A 552 1.87 -10.72 18.80
CA ASN A 552 2.70 -11.93 18.78
C ASN A 552 3.75 -11.96 17.64
N MET A 553 4.19 -10.79 17.17
CA MET A 553 5.25 -10.63 16.17
C MET A 553 6.57 -10.18 16.80
N PHE A 554 7.65 -10.25 16.04
CA PHE A 554 8.96 -9.75 16.46
C PHE A 554 8.97 -8.22 16.53
N TRP A 555 9.31 -7.67 17.70
CA TRP A 555 9.39 -6.23 17.93
C TRP A 555 10.84 -5.81 18.18
N GLN A 556 11.34 -4.88 17.39
CA GLN A 556 12.67 -4.29 17.57
C GLN A 556 12.55 -2.79 17.79
N SER A 557 12.98 -2.33 18.96
CA SER A 557 13.12 -0.90 19.24
C SER A 557 14.21 -0.27 18.40
N LEU A 558 13.92 0.91 17.85
CA LEU A 558 14.89 1.73 17.13
C LEU A 558 15.51 2.79 18.05
N PRO A 559 16.78 3.16 17.80
CA PRO A 559 17.39 4.32 18.42
C PRO A 559 16.59 5.59 18.09
N ARG A 560 16.47 6.49 19.08
CA ARG A 560 15.76 7.77 18.96
C ARG A 560 16.64 8.88 18.37
N ASP A 561 17.95 8.72 18.52
CA ASP A 561 18.99 9.60 18.02
C ASP A 561 18.97 9.70 16.48
N HIS A 562 19.40 10.85 15.97
CA HIS A 562 19.54 11.14 14.53
C HIS A 562 18.26 11.15 13.68
N ARG A 563 17.06 11.01 14.28
CA ARG A 563 15.77 11.06 13.55
C ARG A 563 15.02 12.39 13.65
N GLY A 564 15.53 13.35 14.43
CA GLY A 564 14.88 14.65 14.63
C GLY A 564 13.54 14.55 15.37
N LEU A 565 13.42 13.56 16.27
CA LEU A 565 12.25 13.42 17.14
C LEU A 565 12.09 14.66 18.03
N ASP A 566 10.86 15.11 18.21
CA ASP A 566 10.50 16.16 19.15
C ASP A 566 10.90 15.77 20.58
N GLU A 567 11.44 16.71 21.35
CA GLU A 567 11.91 16.48 22.73
C GLU A 567 10.81 15.98 23.67
N ARG A 568 9.53 16.21 23.33
CA ARG A 568 8.37 15.73 24.09
C ARG A 568 8.07 14.25 23.86
N PHE A 569 8.67 13.61 22.85
CA PHE A 569 8.42 12.22 22.51
C PHE A 569 8.78 11.27 23.66
N GLN A 570 7.79 10.52 24.11
CA GLN A 570 7.87 9.53 25.18
C GLN A 570 7.36 8.15 24.75
N GLY A 571 7.01 7.98 23.47
CA GLY A 571 6.50 6.73 22.92
C GLY A 571 7.57 5.69 22.58
N ASN A 572 7.13 4.61 21.93
CA ASN A 572 7.97 3.56 21.37
C ASN A 572 8.14 3.78 19.87
N LEU A 573 9.38 3.70 19.41
CA LEU A 573 9.75 3.70 18.01
C LEU A 573 10.27 2.30 17.65
N LEU A 574 9.57 1.62 16.75
CA LEU A 574 9.78 0.21 16.43
C LEU A 574 10.09 0.06 14.94
N SER A 575 10.84 -0.98 14.56
CA SER A 575 11.24 -1.24 13.18
C SER A 575 10.20 -2.06 12.43
N TYR A 576 9.59 -1.48 11.39
CA TYR A 576 8.74 -2.20 10.44
C TYR A 576 9.52 -3.20 9.59
N PRO A 577 10.65 -2.84 8.96
CA PRO A 577 11.42 -3.79 8.15
C PRO A 577 11.85 -5.02 8.94
N ALA A 578 12.32 -4.85 10.19
CA ALA A 578 12.77 -5.98 11.01
C ALA A 578 11.62 -6.93 11.40
N MET A 579 10.41 -6.38 11.62
CA MET A 579 9.22 -7.20 11.86
C MET A 579 8.85 -8.01 10.62
N ALA A 580 8.78 -7.35 9.46
CA ALA A 580 8.45 -7.98 8.18
C ALA A 580 9.46 -9.09 7.85
N GLU A 581 10.76 -8.82 7.92
CA GLU A 581 11.83 -9.80 7.70
C GLU A 581 11.70 -11.02 8.60
N LYS A 582 11.45 -10.84 9.90
CA LYS A 582 11.31 -11.96 10.83
C LYS A 582 10.02 -12.75 10.61
N ALA A 583 8.93 -12.08 10.22
CA ALA A 583 7.70 -12.76 9.83
C ALA A 583 7.91 -13.60 8.56
N GLU A 584 8.62 -13.06 7.57
CA GLU A 584 8.97 -13.75 6.32
C GLU A 584 9.89 -14.95 6.54
N GLU A 585 10.97 -14.80 7.33
CA GLU A 585 11.85 -15.91 7.73
C GLU A 585 11.06 -17.06 8.37
N ARG A 586 10.14 -16.73 9.29
CA ARG A 586 9.27 -17.72 9.95
C ARG A 586 8.38 -18.44 8.94
N LEU A 587 7.71 -17.70 8.05
CA LEU A 587 6.78 -18.26 7.05
C LEU A 587 7.48 -19.12 6.00
N ASN A 588 8.72 -18.76 5.62
CA ASN A 588 9.52 -19.54 4.67
C ASN A 588 10.10 -20.82 5.27
N THR A 589 10.22 -20.90 6.60
CA THR A 589 10.79 -22.08 7.28
C THR A 589 9.73 -22.99 7.89
N THR A 590 8.59 -22.43 8.30
CA THR A 590 7.52 -23.16 8.99
C THR A 590 6.17 -22.80 8.37
N PRO A 591 5.52 -23.72 7.66
CA PRO A 591 4.16 -23.51 7.17
C PRO A 591 3.20 -23.21 8.35
N PRO A 592 2.25 -22.28 8.19
CA PRO A 592 1.35 -21.86 9.28
C PRO A 592 0.25 -22.91 9.55
N ALA A 593 0.59 -24.11 10.02
CA ALA A 593 -0.40 -25.15 10.32
C ALA A 593 -1.40 -24.69 11.39
N HIS A 594 -2.70 -24.88 11.16
CA HIS A 594 -3.80 -24.41 12.03
C HIS A 594 -3.83 -22.90 12.29
N ARG A 595 -3.27 -22.11 11.37
CA ARG A 595 -3.18 -20.64 11.49
C ARG A 595 -3.57 -19.98 10.18
N TYR A 596 -4.31 -18.89 10.23
CA TYR A 596 -4.43 -17.98 9.11
C TYR A 596 -3.41 -16.86 9.30
N PRO A 597 -2.35 -16.81 8.47
CA PRO A 597 -1.31 -15.83 8.65
C PRO A 597 -1.83 -14.44 8.28
N GLY A 598 -1.17 -13.42 8.83
CA GLY A 598 -1.60 -12.05 8.67
C GLY A 598 -0.44 -11.08 8.55
N VAL A 599 -0.70 -9.97 7.85
CA VAL A 599 0.24 -8.85 7.71
C VAL A 599 -0.40 -7.57 8.24
N MET A 600 0.42 -6.54 8.53
CA MET A 600 -0.10 -5.19 8.74
C MET A 600 0.46 -4.22 7.72
N VAL A 601 -0.35 -3.25 7.31
CA VAL A 601 0.06 -2.16 6.43
C VAL A 601 1.08 -1.28 7.15
N ASN A 602 0.69 -0.76 8.32
CA ASN A 602 1.51 0.05 9.21
C ASN A 602 0.91 -0.03 10.63
N PHE A 603 1.60 0.52 11.63
CA PHE A 603 1.01 0.82 12.92
C PHE A 603 1.65 2.09 13.50
N ASP A 604 0.86 3.14 13.69
CA ASP A 604 1.21 4.42 14.30
C ASP A 604 -0.04 5.03 14.94
N ASN A 605 -0.15 4.92 16.26
CA ASN A 605 -1.27 5.44 17.03
C ASN A 605 -1.06 6.89 17.55
N THR A 606 -0.18 7.67 16.90
CA THR A 606 0.06 9.08 17.23
C THR A 606 -1.22 9.92 17.22
N ALA A 607 -2.16 9.65 16.32
CA ALA A 607 -3.45 10.36 16.29
C ALA A 607 -4.19 10.27 17.64
N ARG A 608 -4.16 9.11 18.31
CA ARG A 608 -4.79 8.89 19.63
C ARG A 608 -3.89 9.28 20.80
N ARG A 609 -2.58 9.00 20.73
CA ARG A 609 -1.65 9.04 21.88
C ARG A 609 -0.64 10.17 21.85
N GLN A 610 -0.58 10.92 20.75
CA GLN A 610 0.20 12.14 20.58
C GLN A 610 1.68 11.95 20.93
N TRP A 611 2.11 12.35 22.13
CA TRP A 611 3.52 12.29 22.56
C TRP A 611 3.96 10.91 23.07
N GLN A 612 3.03 9.98 23.29
CA GLN A 612 3.34 8.63 23.81
C GLN A 612 2.82 7.49 22.90
N PRO A 613 3.08 7.52 21.58
CA PRO A 613 2.56 6.51 20.67
C PRO A 613 3.41 5.25 20.67
N ASP A 614 2.84 4.18 20.14
CA ASP A 614 3.58 3.06 19.58
C ASP A 614 3.57 3.25 18.06
N MET A 615 4.76 3.33 17.45
CA MET A 615 4.90 3.57 16.02
C MET A 615 5.94 2.66 15.37
N TRP A 616 5.58 2.11 14.22
CA TRP A 616 6.43 1.30 13.36
C TRP A 616 7.00 2.16 12.24
N TYR A 617 8.29 2.49 12.37
CA TYR A 617 9.03 3.28 11.40
C TYR A 617 9.53 2.40 10.25
N GLY A 618 9.48 2.94 9.03
CA GLY A 618 9.93 2.26 7.82
C GLY A 618 8.82 1.54 7.04
N SER A 619 7.56 1.64 7.47
CA SER A 619 6.43 1.11 6.70
C SER A 619 6.29 1.87 5.37
N ASN A 620 6.31 1.11 4.28
CA ASN A 620 6.13 1.60 2.93
C ASN A 620 5.49 0.50 2.04
N PRO A 621 4.90 0.87 0.89
CA PRO A 621 4.23 -0.09 0.03
C PRO A 621 5.11 -1.23 -0.51
N PHE A 622 6.42 -1.02 -0.69
CA PHE A 622 7.32 -2.04 -1.24
C PHE A 622 7.62 -3.13 -0.22
N THR A 623 7.98 -2.76 1.02
CA THR A 623 8.18 -3.71 2.12
C THR A 623 6.89 -4.46 2.43
N PHE A 624 5.75 -3.75 2.50
CA PHE A 624 4.44 -4.37 2.69
C PHE A 624 4.12 -5.39 1.59
N ARG A 625 4.36 -5.03 0.32
CA ARG A 625 4.15 -5.93 -0.82
C ARG A 625 4.97 -7.20 -0.66
N ARG A 626 6.25 -7.09 -0.30
CA ARG A 626 7.15 -8.24 -0.11
C ARG A 626 6.64 -9.16 1.00
N TRP A 627 6.28 -8.58 2.15
CA TRP A 627 5.74 -9.34 3.27
C TRP A 627 4.40 -10.02 2.94
N LEU A 628 3.47 -9.30 2.32
CA LEU A 628 2.20 -9.86 1.84
C LEU A 628 2.43 -10.99 0.85
N ASN A 629 3.39 -10.84 -0.06
CA ASN A 629 3.70 -11.89 -1.02
C ASN A 629 4.20 -13.17 -0.34
N THR A 630 5.13 -13.07 0.60
CA THR A 630 5.62 -14.23 1.36
C THR A 630 4.47 -14.88 2.13
N THR A 631 3.57 -14.07 2.69
CA THR A 631 2.39 -14.54 3.43
C THR A 631 1.42 -15.31 2.53
N VAL A 632 1.06 -14.76 1.37
CA VAL A 632 0.22 -15.45 0.36
C VAL A 632 0.89 -16.72 -0.16
N SER A 633 2.21 -16.69 -0.34
CA SER A 633 2.96 -17.86 -0.81
C SER A 633 3.00 -18.98 0.24
N SER A 634 3.02 -18.64 1.53
CA SER A 634 3.04 -19.61 2.63
C SER A 634 1.77 -20.48 2.73
N VAL A 635 0.66 -20.04 2.13
CA VAL A 635 -0.60 -20.78 2.09
C VAL A 635 -0.87 -21.44 0.73
N ALA A 636 0.05 -21.33 -0.23
CA ALA A 636 -0.15 -21.79 -1.61
C ALA A 636 -0.44 -23.31 -1.73
N GLU A 637 0.09 -24.12 -0.80
CA GLU A 637 -0.12 -25.57 -0.77
C GLU A 637 -1.47 -26.00 -0.17
N ARG A 638 -2.24 -25.07 0.41
CA ARG A 638 -3.58 -25.38 0.95
C ARG A 638 -4.59 -25.59 -0.17
N PRO A 639 -5.69 -26.31 0.09
CA PRO A 639 -6.90 -26.22 -0.73
C PRO A 639 -7.28 -24.77 -1.00
N ARG A 640 -7.77 -24.47 -2.20
CA ARG A 640 -7.95 -23.09 -2.68
C ARG A 640 -8.82 -22.24 -1.76
N ASP A 641 -9.88 -22.83 -1.24
CA ASP A 641 -10.83 -22.25 -0.30
C ASP A 641 -10.23 -21.99 1.09
N GLU A 642 -9.17 -22.70 1.47
CA GLU A 642 -8.45 -22.52 2.74
C GLU A 642 -7.25 -21.55 2.65
N ARG A 643 -6.93 -21.02 1.47
CA ARG A 643 -5.85 -20.04 1.25
C ARG A 643 -6.24 -18.65 1.74
N VAL A 644 -6.51 -18.51 3.04
CA VAL A 644 -6.96 -17.25 3.64
C VAL A 644 -5.80 -16.52 4.30
N VAL A 645 -5.70 -15.23 4.04
CA VAL A 645 -4.72 -14.30 4.61
C VAL A 645 -5.44 -13.06 5.14
N PHE A 646 -5.11 -12.64 6.36
CA PHE A 646 -5.67 -11.43 6.96
C PHE A 646 -4.76 -10.22 6.83
N VAL A 647 -5.34 -9.02 6.77
CA VAL A 647 -4.58 -7.76 6.69
C VAL A 647 -5.08 -6.77 7.74
N ASN A 648 -4.18 -6.24 8.55
CA ASN A 648 -4.43 -5.10 9.43
C ASN A 648 -4.00 -3.79 8.74
N ALA A 649 -4.91 -2.97 8.22
CA ALA A 649 -6.37 -3.13 8.10
C ALA A 649 -6.86 -2.39 6.85
N TRP A 650 -8.17 -2.43 6.60
CA TRP A 650 -8.81 -1.62 5.57
C TRP A 650 -8.71 -0.12 5.93
N ASN A 651 -9.23 0.26 7.10
CA ASN A 651 -9.49 1.65 7.48
C ASN A 651 -9.19 2.00 8.95
N GLU A 652 -8.17 1.42 9.59
CA GLU A 652 -7.73 1.82 10.95
C GLU A 652 -6.92 3.14 10.93
N TRP A 653 -7.57 4.24 10.54
CA TRP A 653 -6.91 5.53 10.27
C TRP A 653 -6.14 6.11 11.46
N ALA A 654 -6.66 5.99 12.68
CA ALA A 654 -5.99 6.54 13.86
C ALA A 654 -4.83 5.66 14.38
N GLU A 655 -4.69 4.44 13.84
CA GLU A 655 -3.51 3.59 14.02
C GLU A 655 -2.64 3.54 12.76
N GLY A 656 -2.96 4.30 11.71
CA GLY A 656 -2.19 4.33 10.47
C GLY A 656 -2.25 3.04 9.63
N ALA A 657 -2.97 2.00 10.07
CA ALA A 657 -3.08 0.70 9.41
C ALA A 657 -4.17 0.75 8.32
N VAL A 658 -3.85 1.36 7.17
CA VAL A 658 -4.85 1.74 6.16
C VAL A 658 -4.47 1.27 4.76
N LEU A 659 -5.27 0.36 4.19
CA LEU A 659 -5.25 0.05 2.76
C LEU A 659 -5.98 1.10 1.92
N GLU A 660 -6.97 1.81 2.49
CA GLU A 660 -7.72 2.85 1.76
C GLU A 660 -6.80 3.91 1.14
N PRO A 661 -7.23 4.53 0.01
CA PRO A 661 -6.46 5.58 -0.62
C PRO A 661 -6.19 6.77 0.31
N SER A 662 -4.92 7.04 0.55
CA SER A 662 -4.46 8.18 1.35
C SER A 662 -3.89 9.28 0.46
N GLN A 663 -3.72 10.49 1.00
CA GLN A 663 -3.02 11.56 0.29
C GLN A 663 -1.54 11.23 0.07
N ARG A 664 -0.92 10.49 1.01
CA ARG A 664 0.50 10.15 0.97
C ARG A 664 0.82 9.06 -0.06
N TYR A 665 0.02 8.01 -0.10
CA TYR A 665 0.31 6.83 -0.90
C TYR A 665 -0.70 6.60 -2.02
N GLY A 666 -1.74 7.43 -2.16
CA GLY A 666 -2.82 7.18 -3.13
C GLY A 666 -3.32 5.75 -2.99
N ARG A 667 -3.49 5.06 -4.12
CA ARG A 667 -3.87 3.64 -4.19
C ARG A 667 -2.69 2.66 -4.06
N THR A 668 -1.46 3.10 -3.81
CA THR A 668 -0.27 2.23 -3.95
C THR A 668 -0.29 0.98 -3.06
N TYR A 669 -0.89 1.02 -1.86
CA TYR A 669 -1.09 -0.18 -1.04
C TYR A 669 -2.11 -1.17 -1.65
N LEU A 670 -3.19 -0.69 -2.27
CA LEU A 670 -4.12 -1.54 -3.03
C LEU A 670 -3.45 -2.13 -4.28
N LEU A 671 -2.60 -1.34 -4.95
CA LEU A 671 -1.82 -1.82 -6.09
C LEU A 671 -0.80 -2.89 -5.67
N ALA A 672 -0.22 -2.79 -4.47
CA ALA A 672 0.60 -3.85 -3.89
C ALA A 672 -0.21 -5.14 -3.66
N VAL A 673 -1.43 -5.04 -3.12
CA VAL A 673 -2.32 -6.19 -2.95
C VAL A 673 -2.63 -6.84 -4.31
N ARG A 674 -3.05 -6.04 -5.29
CA ARG A 674 -3.36 -6.52 -6.64
C ARG A 674 -2.16 -7.21 -7.30
N ASP A 675 -0.98 -6.60 -7.20
CA ASP A 675 0.27 -7.19 -7.68
C ASP A 675 0.51 -8.56 -7.04
N VAL A 676 0.33 -8.71 -5.73
CA VAL A 676 0.54 -10.01 -5.07
C VAL A 676 -0.50 -11.05 -5.48
N LEU A 677 -1.77 -10.64 -5.65
CA LEU A 677 -2.88 -11.56 -5.89
C LEU A 677 -3.02 -12.02 -7.34
N HIS A 678 -2.70 -11.15 -8.31
CA HIS A 678 -2.92 -11.41 -9.74
C HIS A 678 -1.62 -11.60 -10.54
N ARG A 679 -0.44 -11.66 -9.89
CA ARG A 679 0.86 -11.95 -10.54
C ARG A 679 1.11 -13.41 -10.85
#